data_AF-B9Y7G8-F1
#
_entry.id   AF-B9Y7G8-F1
#
_cell.length_a   1.000
_cell.length_b   1.000
_cell.length_c   1.000
_cell.angle_alpha   90.00
_cell.angle_beta   90.00
_cell.angle_gamma   90.00
#
_symmetry.space_group_name_H-M   'P 1'
#
loop_
_entity.id
_entity.type
_entity.pdbx_description
1 polymer ?
#
loop_
_entity_poly.entity_id
_entity_poly.type
_entity_poly.pdbx_seq_one_letter_code
_entity_poly.pdbx_strand_id
1 'polypeptide(L)'
;MKLAENIQRRRKAAGWTQEQLAQKCAVSRQAVSKWEAGQSVPSLDKLRQLANCFGISVDELVQDDPAAEPADAHQTGSPSLVELDQARQTRQRRHGWTAAAIVCLIVAVGILGLQIVTYTIVRARGWEYIADWISPLLNLMLVLALTLSGSVLIRTPGWRKRGLGIALVLMAGFGWQLQQAIQQRPTTISFSADGRHQVVIKQDKTTGKTVLCRSRYGLYRREKDTFPYTVEGPVKLQWLAEDVCAITYQTLDRSVHQMIATFGDRGDPISYHNMASAIQGEWSLMETNAAGWKIVADRTGIHLENGTLQEDYAYDDAVPFGTLALALCRDGLPQWTLALSEEGTLNEQDLFVNGSLILCPVAMKPTAPLNFVRTSALPDAGLFQTPDLPEEDETPLVEAMRQTILADPTLSQPLPNGAMKLDTASTDPLWLSLLALRQRDEGYRVNGVDIRVELASVQVLAGTDADQLVEVKTNEWAVSPGNQGAGPSGEAFTMTYKLRLMRAENAVLAALMPSREEGISGLEPVELDPEFPTEAELAHYFVSGMYDTTYMYINRRSPAQAMQILLDEAFAQKEAVLSDDGQQALLESTGDQSLWLLYDGIAEDRLHYRFWLVRCEGPDWLHCDGQWQSEGEYTIPIREAEDEAQS
;
A
#
# COMPACT_ATOMS: atom_id res chain seq x y z
N MET A 1 18.42 -34.64 -76.66
CA MET A 1 17.78 -34.24 -77.93
C MET A 1 18.05 -32.75 -78.19
N LYS A 2 19.31 -32.35 -78.43
CA LYS A 2 19.67 -30.93 -78.56
C LYS A 2 20.58 -30.65 -79.77
N LEU A 3 21.47 -31.60 -80.09
CA LEU A 3 22.21 -31.64 -81.35
C LEU A 3 21.30 -31.73 -82.60
N ALA A 4 20.26 -32.56 -82.56
CA ALA A 4 19.31 -32.74 -83.67
C ALA A 4 18.60 -31.41 -84.04
N GLU A 5 18.19 -30.66 -83.02
CA GLU A 5 17.54 -29.35 -83.15
C GLU A 5 18.53 -28.29 -83.64
N ASN A 6 19.78 -28.30 -83.15
CA ASN A 6 20.83 -27.39 -83.62
C ASN A 6 21.18 -27.60 -85.10
N ILE A 7 21.31 -28.86 -85.54
CA ILE A 7 21.54 -29.19 -86.97
C ILE A 7 20.39 -28.67 -87.82
N GLN A 8 19.15 -28.93 -87.41
CA GLN A 8 17.97 -28.47 -88.16
C GLN A 8 17.85 -26.95 -88.18
N ARG A 9 18.08 -26.27 -87.05
CA ARG A 9 18.02 -24.83 -86.90
C ARG A 9 19.04 -24.13 -87.80
N ARG A 10 20.30 -24.57 -87.77
CA ARG A 10 21.36 -23.96 -88.60
C ARG A 10 21.19 -24.27 -90.08
N ARG A 11 20.70 -25.46 -90.45
CA ARG A 11 20.31 -25.75 -91.83
C ARG A 11 19.23 -24.79 -92.33
N LYS A 12 18.17 -24.56 -91.53
CA LYS A 12 17.09 -23.63 -91.88
C LYS A 12 17.58 -22.19 -91.96
N ALA A 13 18.43 -21.75 -91.02
CA ALA A 13 19.03 -20.42 -91.04
C ALA A 13 19.92 -20.18 -92.28
N ALA A 14 20.60 -21.21 -92.77
CA ALA A 14 21.37 -21.17 -94.00
C ALA A 14 20.50 -21.30 -95.29
N GLY A 15 19.17 -21.47 -95.16
CA GLY A 15 18.25 -21.61 -96.28
C GLY A 15 18.36 -22.91 -97.06
N TRP A 16 18.97 -23.96 -96.48
CA TRP A 16 19.25 -25.21 -97.20
C TRP A 16 18.14 -26.26 -97.02
N THR A 17 17.87 -27.03 -98.06
CA THR A 17 17.09 -28.27 -97.95
C THR A 17 17.92 -29.39 -97.31
N GLN A 18 17.27 -30.44 -96.79
CA GLN A 18 18.00 -31.61 -96.26
C GLN A 18 18.88 -32.28 -97.32
N GLU A 19 18.48 -32.25 -98.60
CA GLU A 19 19.27 -32.75 -99.72
C GLU A 19 20.54 -31.92 -99.93
N GLN A 20 20.43 -30.60 -99.86
CA GLN A 20 21.56 -29.68 -100.00
C GLN A 20 22.57 -29.81 -98.85
N LEU A 21 22.09 -30.02 -97.62
CA LEU A 21 22.99 -30.30 -96.49
C LEU A 21 23.68 -31.67 -96.66
N ALA A 22 22.95 -32.68 -97.14
CA ALA A 22 23.50 -34.01 -97.37
C ALA A 22 24.63 -34.00 -98.43
N GLN A 23 24.46 -33.24 -99.51
CA GLN A 23 25.51 -33.03 -100.52
C GLN A 23 26.73 -32.31 -99.93
N LYS A 24 26.53 -31.24 -99.16
CA LYS A 24 27.62 -30.48 -98.52
C LYS A 24 28.41 -31.30 -97.51
N CYS A 25 27.76 -32.24 -96.80
CA CYS A 25 28.40 -33.14 -95.85
C CYS A 25 28.80 -34.51 -96.46
N ALA A 26 28.68 -34.69 -97.77
CA ALA A 26 28.95 -35.94 -98.48
C ALA A 26 28.32 -37.17 -97.77
N VAL A 27 27.01 -37.12 -97.54
CA VAL A 27 26.20 -38.19 -96.96
C VAL A 27 24.87 -38.34 -97.70
N SER A 28 24.13 -39.41 -97.42
CA SER A 28 22.78 -39.56 -97.96
C SER A 28 21.79 -38.63 -97.26
N ARG A 29 20.75 -38.17 -97.99
CA ARG A 29 19.63 -37.41 -97.43
C ARG A 29 18.98 -38.10 -96.23
N GLN A 30 18.91 -39.43 -96.27
CA GLN A 30 18.32 -40.24 -95.22
C GLN A 30 19.13 -40.17 -93.92
N ALA A 31 20.47 -40.00 -93.99
CA ALA A 31 21.30 -39.80 -92.81
C ALA A 31 20.99 -38.46 -92.13
N VAL A 32 20.88 -37.36 -92.90
CA VAL A 32 20.51 -36.04 -92.38
C VAL A 32 19.12 -36.05 -91.74
N SER A 33 18.16 -36.73 -92.37
CA SER A 33 16.80 -36.88 -91.81
C SER A 33 16.81 -37.59 -90.45
N LYS A 34 17.59 -38.68 -90.31
CA LYS A 34 17.73 -39.40 -89.04
C LYS A 34 18.44 -38.56 -87.96
N TRP A 35 19.42 -37.74 -88.35
CA TRP A 35 20.09 -36.82 -87.41
C TRP A 35 19.16 -35.72 -86.90
N GLU A 36 18.39 -35.08 -87.79
CA GLU A 36 17.42 -34.03 -87.41
C GLU A 36 16.24 -34.58 -86.61
N ALA A 37 15.86 -35.85 -86.83
CA ALA A 37 14.83 -36.53 -86.05
C ALA A 37 15.36 -37.12 -84.72
N GLY A 38 16.66 -37.01 -84.43
CA GLY A 38 17.29 -37.57 -83.24
C GLY A 38 17.33 -39.10 -83.19
N GLN A 39 17.09 -39.77 -84.32
CA GLN A 39 17.06 -41.24 -84.43
C GLN A 39 18.46 -41.85 -84.56
N SER A 40 19.46 -41.06 -84.94
CA SER A 40 20.88 -41.46 -84.92
C SER A 40 21.78 -40.26 -84.66
N VAL A 41 22.98 -40.52 -84.15
CA VAL A 41 24.00 -39.49 -83.85
C VAL A 41 25.08 -39.52 -84.96
N PRO A 42 25.49 -38.36 -85.52
CA PRO A 42 26.60 -38.32 -86.47
C PRO A 42 27.92 -38.76 -85.81
N SER A 43 28.79 -39.45 -86.56
CA SER A 43 30.15 -39.74 -86.08
C SER A 43 30.97 -38.46 -85.91
N LEU A 44 32.08 -38.53 -85.16
CA LEU A 44 32.95 -37.38 -84.90
C LEU A 44 33.42 -36.67 -86.18
N ASP A 45 33.78 -37.44 -87.21
CA ASP A 45 34.17 -36.88 -88.52
C ASP A 45 33.01 -36.13 -89.20
N LYS A 46 31.78 -36.63 -89.05
CA LYS A 46 30.58 -35.98 -89.59
C LYS A 46 30.16 -34.76 -88.78
N LEU A 47 30.41 -34.73 -87.47
CA LEU A 47 30.25 -33.53 -86.65
C LEU A 47 31.21 -32.41 -87.09
N ARG A 48 32.48 -32.75 -87.37
CA ARG A 48 33.46 -31.79 -87.91
C ARG A 48 33.02 -31.24 -89.28
N GLN A 49 32.50 -32.09 -90.15
CA GLN A 49 31.98 -31.66 -91.45
C GLN A 49 30.75 -30.76 -91.32
N LEU A 50 29.82 -31.08 -90.40
CA LEU A 50 28.65 -30.23 -90.12
C LEU A 50 29.07 -28.86 -89.57
N ALA A 51 30.01 -28.84 -88.61
CA ALA A 51 30.56 -27.61 -88.05
C ALA A 51 31.21 -26.73 -89.13
N ASN A 52 32.01 -27.33 -90.02
CA ASN A 52 32.61 -26.64 -91.17
C ASN A 52 31.55 -26.12 -92.16
N CYS A 53 30.48 -26.89 -92.42
CA CYS A 53 29.40 -26.44 -93.30
C CYS A 53 28.67 -25.23 -92.72
N PHE A 54 28.48 -25.17 -91.41
CA PHE A 54 27.81 -24.06 -90.74
C PHE A 54 28.74 -22.91 -90.34
N GLY A 55 30.06 -23.07 -90.52
CA GLY A 55 31.07 -22.06 -90.18
C GLY A 55 31.28 -21.86 -88.69
N ILE A 56 31.08 -22.92 -87.88
CA ILE A 56 31.17 -22.88 -86.42
C ILE A 56 32.12 -23.95 -85.88
N SER A 57 32.41 -23.91 -84.57
CA SER A 57 33.16 -24.98 -83.90
C SER A 57 32.26 -26.20 -83.63
N VAL A 58 32.87 -27.38 -83.48
CA VAL A 58 32.13 -28.60 -83.07
C VAL A 58 31.51 -28.42 -81.68
N ASP A 59 32.19 -27.68 -80.81
CA ASP A 59 31.72 -27.37 -79.47
C ASP A 59 30.43 -26.52 -79.54
N GLU A 60 30.39 -25.48 -80.38
CA GLU A 60 29.20 -24.63 -80.61
C GLU A 60 28.03 -25.36 -81.32
N LEU A 61 28.32 -26.47 -82.01
CA LEU A 61 27.30 -27.32 -82.62
C LEU A 61 26.62 -28.22 -81.57
N VAL A 62 27.36 -28.61 -80.54
CA VAL A 62 26.94 -29.57 -79.51
C VAL A 62 26.50 -28.88 -78.21
N GLN A 63 26.99 -27.68 -77.93
CA GLN A 63 26.66 -26.91 -76.72
C GLN A 63 25.21 -26.43 -76.70
N ASP A 64 24.72 -26.31 -75.47
CA ASP A 64 23.50 -25.63 -75.10
C ASP A 64 23.86 -24.20 -74.72
N ASP A 65 23.74 -23.25 -75.66
CA ASP A 65 23.84 -21.85 -75.27
C ASP A 65 22.53 -21.08 -75.53
N PRO A 66 22.02 -20.35 -74.51
CA PRO A 66 20.88 -19.48 -74.65
C PRO A 66 21.32 -18.18 -75.33
N ALA A 67 20.57 -17.80 -76.36
CA ALA A 67 20.48 -16.46 -76.93
C ALA A 67 21.75 -15.86 -77.57
N ALA A 68 21.76 -15.85 -78.90
CA ALA A 68 22.26 -14.71 -79.68
C ALA A 68 21.06 -14.13 -80.45
N GLU A 69 20.64 -12.93 -80.04
CA GLU A 69 19.62 -12.11 -80.70
C GLU A 69 20.11 -11.62 -82.08
N PRO A 70 19.24 -11.47 -83.09
CA PRO A 70 19.50 -10.62 -84.24
C PRO A 70 19.19 -9.15 -83.92
N ALA A 71 20.02 -8.28 -84.49
CA ALA A 71 20.03 -6.85 -84.33
C ALA A 71 18.73 -6.14 -84.75
N ASP A 72 18.36 -5.18 -83.90
CA ASP A 72 17.57 -3.96 -84.11
C ASP A 72 16.05 -4.00 -84.44
N ALA A 73 15.32 -3.56 -83.40
CA ALA A 73 14.22 -2.58 -83.41
C ALA A 73 12.77 -3.07 -83.60
N HIS A 74 12.06 -3.36 -82.49
CA HIS A 74 11.21 -2.39 -81.78
C HIS A 74 10.44 -2.98 -80.57
N GLN A 75 10.65 -2.35 -79.41
CA GLN A 75 9.65 -1.95 -78.40
C GLN A 75 8.81 -3.03 -77.68
N THR A 76 9.37 -3.57 -76.60
CA THR A 76 8.72 -3.60 -75.26
C THR A 76 9.82 -3.76 -74.22
N GLY A 77 10.01 -2.76 -73.36
CA GLY A 77 11.15 -2.67 -72.45
C GLY A 77 11.21 -3.80 -71.43
N SER A 78 12.24 -4.64 -71.53
CA SER A 78 12.75 -5.39 -70.38
C SER A 78 13.42 -4.37 -69.43
N PRO A 79 13.02 -4.30 -68.14
CA PRO A 79 13.54 -3.29 -67.24
C PRO A 79 15.06 -3.43 -67.11
N SER A 80 15.76 -2.32 -67.27
CA SER A 80 17.21 -2.22 -67.10
C SER A 80 17.64 -2.69 -65.70
N LEU A 81 18.89 -3.16 -65.54
CA LEU A 81 19.43 -3.51 -64.22
C LEU A 81 19.30 -2.37 -63.21
N VAL A 82 19.39 -1.11 -63.68
CA VAL A 82 19.14 0.08 -62.87
C VAL A 82 17.66 0.16 -62.42
N GLU A 83 16.70 -0.13 -63.30
CA GLU A 83 15.27 -0.18 -62.96
C GLU A 83 14.93 -1.35 -62.04
N LEU A 84 15.59 -2.51 -62.20
CA LEU A 84 15.45 -3.67 -61.30
C LEU A 84 16.05 -3.39 -59.91
N ASP A 85 17.19 -2.71 -59.83
CA ASP A 85 17.78 -2.29 -58.55
C ASP A 85 16.96 -1.17 -57.90
N GLN A 86 16.44 -0.21 -58.67
CA GLN A 86 15.49 0.78 -58.18
C GLN A 86 14.18 0.13 -57.70
N ALA A 87 13.67 -0.88 -58.41
CA ALA A 87 12.50 -1.65 -58.00
C ALA A 87 12.77 -2.48 -56.74
N ARG A 88 13.96 -3.10 -56.60
CA ARG A 88 14.38 -3.81 -55.38
C ARG A 88 14.52 -2.86 -54.20
N GLN A 89 15.19 -1.73 -54.37
CA GLN A 89 15.36 -0.71 -53.32
C GLN A 89 14.03 -0.10 -52.89
N THR A 90 13.12 0.20 -53.82
CA THR A 90 11.77 0.70 -53.49
C THR A 90 10.92 -0.36 -52.80
N ARG A 91 11.05 -1.65 -53.16
CA ARG A 91 10.37 -2.76 -52.50
C ARG A 91 10.93 -3.04 -51.10
N GLN A 92 12.25 -3.00 -50.92
CA GLN A 92 12.92 -3.09 -49.61
C GLN A 92 12.55 -1.92 -48.70
N ARG A 93 12.57 -0.69 -49.21
CA ARG A 93 12.12 0.50 -48.47
C ARG A 93 10.66 0.34 -48.04
N ARG A 94 9.77 -0.06 -48.96
CA ARG A 94 8.35 -0.30 -48.62
C ARG A 94 8.18 -1.36 -47.53
N HIS A 95 8.90 -2.48 -47.58
CA HIS A 95 8.86 -3.49 -46.52
C HIS A 95 9.38 -2.96 -45.17
N GLY A 96 10.44 -2.14 -45.18
CA GLY A 96 10.95 -1.49 -43.97
C GLY A 96 9.94 -0.54 -43.32
N TRP A 97 9.28 0.32 -44.12
CA TRP A 97 8.24 1.22 -43.62
C TRP A 97 7.00 0.47 -43.10
N THR A 98 6.61 -0.65 -43.74
CA THR A 98 5.51 -1.48 -43.22
C THR A 98 5.87 -2.17 -41.91
N ALA A 99 7.11 -2.66 -41.76
CA ALA A 99 7.57 -3.24 -40.50
C ALA A 99 7.55 -2.19 -39.37
N ALA A 100 8.06 -0.98 -39.64
CA ALA A 100 8.01 0.13 -38.68
C ALA A 100 6.57 0.51 -38.29
N ALA A 101 5.64 0.52 -39.24
CA ALA A 101 4.23 0.81 -38.98
C ALA A 101 3.54 -0.26 -38.12
N ILE A 102 3.90 -1.54 -38.29
CA ILE A 102 3.42 -2.63 -37.43
C ILE A 102 3.99 -2.49 -36.02
N VAL A 103 5.27 -2.15 -35.87
CA VAL A 103 5.87 -1.88 -34.56
C VAL A 103 5.15 -0.73 -33.84
N CYS A 104 4.86 0.38 -34.54
CA CYS A 104 4.08 1.48 -33.98
C CYS A 104 2.67 1.04 -33.54
N LEU A 105 2.02 0.15 -34.30
CA LEU A 105 0.71 -0.39 -33.93
C LEU A 105 0.78 -1.25 -32.66
N ILE A 106 1.81 -2.09 -32.53
CA ILE A 106 2.02 -2.92 -31.33
C ILE A 106 2.23 -2.02 -30.10
N VAL A 107 3.05 -0.97 -30.23
CA VAL A 107 3.25 0.02 -29.16
C VAL A 107 1.92 0.71 -28.79
N ALA A 108 1.13 1.12 -29.78
CA ALA A 108 -0.19 1.72 -29.55
C ALA A 108 -1.13 0.77 -28.79
N VAL A 109 -1.20 -0.50 -29.19
CA VAL A 109 -2.02 -1.51 -28.49
C VAL A 109 -1.52 -1.72 -27.06
N GLY A 110 -0.21 -1.76 -26.84
CA GLY A 110 0.38 -1.86 -25.50
C GLY A 110 0.03 -0.68 -24.60
N ILE A 111 0.14 0.55 -25.10
CA ILE A 111 -0.24 1.77 -24.37
C ILE A 111 -1.74 1.76 -24.05
N LEU A 112 -2.59 1.39 -25.02
CA LEU A 112 -4.03 1.32 -24.83
C LEU A 112 -4.40 0.27 -23.78
N GLY A 113 -3.81 -0.92 -23.84
CA GLY A 113 -4.00 -1.98 -22.84
C GLY A 113 -3.58 -1.50 -21.45
N LEU A 114 -2.43 -0.85 -21.32
CA LEU A 114 -1.97 -0.26 -20.06
C LEU A 114 -2.95 0.80 -19.52
N GLN A 115 -3.49 1.69 -20.37
CA GLN A 115 -4.49 2.68 -19.97
C GLN A 115 -5.78 1.98 -19.49
N ILE A 116 -6.28 0.99 -20.23
CA ILE A 116 -7.49 0.24 -19.84
C ILE A 116 -7.29 -0.41 -18.47
N VAL A 117 -6.19 -1.14 -18.27
CA VAL A 117 -5.84 -1.76 -16.97
C VAL A 117 -5.75 -0.71 -15.88
N THR A 118 -5.13 0.45 -16.17
CA THR A 118 -4.99 1.51 -15.18
C THR A 118 -6.34 2.08 -14.75
N TYR A 119 -7.21 2.39 -15.70
CA TYR A 119 -8.51 3.01 -15.41
C TYR A 119 -9.53 2.04 -14.83
N THR A 120 -9.46 0.76 -15.16
CA THR A 120 -10.44 -0.26 -14.70
C THR A 120 -10.01 -0.98 -13.43
N ILE A 121 -8.73 -1.36 -13.32
CA ILE A 121 -8.24 -2.21 -12.23
C ILE A 121 -7.45 -1.37 -11.21
N VAL A 122 -6.48 -0.58 -11.68
CA VAL A 122 -5.53 0.12 -10.79
C VAL A 122 -6.24 1.24 -10.02
N ARG A 123 -7.01 2.08 -10.72
CA ARG A 123 -7.81 3.15 -10.09
C ARG A 123 -8.91 2.62 -9.18
N ALA A 124 -9.56 1.51 -9.54
CA ALA A 124 -10.55 0.87 -8.67
C ALA A 124 -9.95 0.42 -7.32
N ARG A 125 -8.64 0.15 -7.28
CA ARG A 125 -7.89 -0.19 -6.05
C ARG A 125 -7.30 1.04 -5.34
N GLY A 126 -7.68 2.26 -5.74
CA GLY A 126 -7.19 3.52 -5.17
C GLY A 126 -5.78 3.92 -5.60
N TRP A 127 -5.22 3.29 -6.64
CA TRP A 127 -3.88 3.62 -7.15
C TRP A 127 -3.96 4.56 -8.34
N GLU A 128 -3.02 5.50 -8.40
CA GLU A 128 -2.91 6.48 -9.48
C GLU A 128 -1.49 6.54 -10.02
N TYR A 129 -1.31 7.19 -11.18
CA TYR A 129 0.04 7.50 -11.65
C TYR A 129 0.76 8.42 -10.67
N ILE A 130 2.08 8.19 -10.52
CA ILE A 130 2.96 8.96 -9.65
C ILE A 130 2.89 10.46 -9.97
N ALA A 131 2.79 10.81 -11.25
CA ALA A 131 2.59 12.18 -11.71
C ALA A 131 1.40 12.28 -12.66
N ASP A 132 0.61 13.35 -12.53
CA ASP A 132 -0.63 13.55 -13.30
C ASP A 132 -0.40 13.73 -14.79
N TRP A 133 0.80 14.16 -15.18
CA TRP A 133 1.18 14.35 -16.58
C TRP A 133 1.41 13.03 -17.33
N ILE A 134 1.55 11.89 -16.63
CA ILE A 134 1.84 10.59 -17.26
C ILE A 134 0.67 10.12 -18.14
N SER A 135 -0.57 10.23 -17.66
CA SER A 135 -1.74 9.82 -18.46
C SER A 135 -1.90 10.62 -19.76
N PRO A 136 -1.90 11.98 -19.76
CA PRO A 136 -1.99 12.74 -21.00
C PRO A 136 -0.77 12.54 -21.91
N LEU A 137 0.44 12.29 -21.36
CA LEU A 137 1.61 11.95 -22.16
C LEU A 137 1.45 10.60 -22.88
N LEU A 138 0.97 9.56 -22.18
CA LEU A 138 0.69 8.25 -22.77
C LEU A 138 -0.39 8.35 -23.85
N ASN A 139 -1.43 9.16 -23.64
CA ASN A 139 -2.45 9.42 -24.65
C ASN A 139 -1.88 10.14 -25.88
N LEU A 140 -0.95 11.09 -25.70
CA LEU A 140 -0.28 11.75 -26.82
C LEU A 140 0.61 10.78 -27.61
N MET A 141 1.36 9.92 -26.92
CA MET A 141 2.15 8.86 -27.54
C MET A 141 1.27 7.84 -28.30
N LEU A 142 0.12 7.48 -27.74
CA LEU A 142 -0.86 6.60 -28.38
C LEU A 142 -1.36 7.19 -29.70
N VAL A 143 -1.78 8.46 -29.69
CA VAL A 143 -2.25 9.15 -30.90
C VAL A 143 -1.13 9.25 -31.94
N LEU A 144 0.10 9.58 -31.53
CA LEU A 144 1.25 9.62 -32.43
C LEU A 144 1.55 8.25 -33.05
N ALA A 145 1.55 7.19 -32.26
CA ALA A 145 1.81 5.84 -32.76
C ALA A 145 0.73 5.36 -33.75
N LEU A 146 -0.55 5.64 -33.45
CA LEU A 146 -1.68 5.31 -34.34
C LEU A 146 -1.64 6.12 -35.65
N THR A 147 -1.25 7.39 -35.60
CA THR A 147 -1.10 8.20 -36.82
C THR A 147 0.04 7.75 -37.71
N LEU A 148 1.22 7.47 -37.13
CA LEU A 148 2.37 6.95 -37.86
C LEU A 148 2.03 5.62 -38.53
N SER A 149 1.42 4.70 -37.78
CA SER A 149 0.98 3.40 -38.29
C SER A 149 -0.10 3.53 -39.38
N GLY A 150 -1.15 4.30 -39.12
CA GLY A 150 -2.25 4.53 -40.05
C GLY A 150 -1.81 5.24 -41.33
N SER A 151 -0.78 6.09 -41.28
CA SER A 151 -0.23 6.79 -42.44
C SER A 151 0.40 5.84 -43.47
N VAL A 152 0.83 4.64 -43.05
CA VAL A 152 1.44 3.62 -43.91
C VAL A 152 0.47 2.49 -44.23
N LEU A 153 -0.33 2.03 -43.26
CA LEU A 153 -1.22 0.87 -43.41
C LEU A 153 -2.52 1.20 -44.15
N ILE A 154 -3.07 2.40 -43.98
CA ILE A 154 -4.33 2.80 -44.63
C ILE A 154 -4.04 3.18 -46.08
N ARG A 155 -4.53 2.38 -47.04
CA ARG A 155 -4.26 2.60 -48.47
C ARG A 155 -5.13 3.71 -49.10
N THR A 156 -6.25 4.07 -48.47
CA THR A 156 -7.20 5.07 -49.00
C THR A 156 -6.80 6.49 -48.59
N PRO A 157 -6.48 7.40 -49.55
CA PRO A 157 -5.97 8.72 -49.23
C PRO A 157 -6.99 9.62 -48.50
N GLY A 158 -8.29 9.42 -48.74
CA GLY A 158 -9.35 10.15 -48.04
C GLY A 158 -9.39 9.84 -46.53
N TRP A 159 -9.26 8.56 -46.16
CA TRP A 159 -9.23 8.14 -44.77
C TRP A 159 -7.95 8.58 -44.05
N ARG A 160 -6.80 8.60 -44.73
CA ARG A 160 -5.55 9.15 -44.18
C ARG A 160 -5.68 10.63 -43.79
N LYS A 161 -6.29 11.46 -44.65
CA LYS A 161 -6.50 12.89 -44.37
C LYS A 161 -7.46 13.11 -43.20
N ARG A 162 -8.57 12.36 -43.14
CA ARG A 162 -9.53 12.42 -42.03
C ARG A 162 -8.90 11.96 -40.72
N GLY A 163 -8.17 10.84 -40.72
CA GLY A 163 -7.46 10.33 -39.56
C GLY A 163 -6.42 11.31 -39.02
N LEU A 164 -5.66 11.96 -39.90
CA LEU A 164 -4.72 13.03 -39.52
C LEU A 164 -5.44 14.22 -38.87
N GLY A 165 -6.58 14.64 -39.41
CA GLY A 165 -7.39 15.72 -38.84
C GLY A 165 -7.88 15.40 -37.41
N ILE A 166 -8.42 14.19 -37.20
CA ILE A 166 -8.85 13.72 -35.87
C ILE A 166 -7.68 13.70 -34.90
N ALA A 167 -6.53 13.19 -35.33
CA ALA A 167 -5.35 13.10 -34.49
C ALA A 167 -4.79 14.47 -34.08
N LEU A 168 -4.82 15.47 -34.97
CA LEU A 168 -4.40 16.83 -34.62
C LEU A 168 -5.28 17.43 -33.52
N VAL A 169 -6.60 17.20 -33.57
CA VAL A 169 -7.53 17.63 -32.51
C VAL A 169 -7.24 16.92 -31.20
N LEU A 170 -7.04 15.60 -31.23
CA LEU A 170 -6.70 14.82 -30.03
C LEU A 170 -5.35 15.23 -29.44
N MET A 171 -4.33 15.44 -30.27
CA MET A 171 -3.01 15.91 -29.81
C MET A 171 -3.10 17.31 -29.19
N ALA A 172 -3.90 18.22 -29.73
CA ALA A 172 -4.13 19.53 -29.12
C ALA A 172 -4.82 19.40 -27.75
N GLY A 173 -5.85 18.56 -27.65
CA GLY A 173 -6.56 18.31 -26.39
C GLY A 173 -5.67 17.67 -25.31
N PHE A 174 -4.95 16.60 -25.64
CA PHE A 174 -4.02 15.96 -24.70
C PHE A 174 -2.80 16.83 -24.40
N GLY A 175 -2.33 17.63 -25.35
CA GLY A 175 -1.28 18.63 -25.13
C GLY A 175 -1.70 19.70 -24.11
N TRP A 176 -2.95 20.17 -24.18
CA TRP A 176 -3.50 21.08 -23.19
C TRP A 176 -3.65 20.44 -21.80
N GLN A 177 -4.14 19.20 -21.73
CA GLN A 177 -4.20 18.44 -20.46
C GLN A 177 -2.80 18.23 -19.86
N LEU A 178 -1.82 17.90 -20.69
CA LEU A 178 -0.43 17.73 -20.27
C LEU A 178 0.13 19.03 -19.66
N GLN A 179 -0.11 20.16 -20.34
CA GLN A 179 0.30 21.47 -19.84
C GLN A 179 -0.36 21.81 -18.50
N GLN A 180 -1.66 21.56 -18.36
CA GLN A 180 -2.37 21.79 -17.08
C GLN A 180 -1.81 20.92 -15.96
N ALA A 181 -1.61 19.63 -16.21
CA ALA A 181 -1.06 18.69 -15.23
C ALA A 181 0.33 19.13 -14.74
N ILE A 182 1.19 19.62 -15.64
CA ILE A 182 2.53 20.11 -15.28
C ILE A 182 2.47 21.43 -14.49
N GLN A 183 1.59 22.36 -14.88
CA GLN A 183 1.57 23.71 -14.28
C GLN A 183 0.83 23.79 -12.95
N GLN A 184 -0.33 23.13 -12.86
CA GLN A 184 -1.26 23.25 -11.72
C GLN A 184 -1.04 22.19 -10.65
N ARG A 185 -0.52 21.01 -11.01
CA ARG A 185 -0.33 19.88 -10.10
C ARG A 185 1.12 19.39 -10.07
N PRO A 186 2.07 20.25 -9.65
CA PRO A 186 3.45 19.84 -9.52
C PRO A 186 3.56 18.62 -8.60
N THR A 187 4.40 17.67 -9.03
CA THR A 187 4.77 16.50 -8.24
C THR A 187 6.25 16.63 -7.89
N THR A 188 6.55 16.66 -6.60
CA THR A 188 7.92 16.65 -6.09
C THR A 188 8.28 15.24 -5.67
N ILE A 189 9.41 14.73 -6.16
CA ILE A 189 9.90 13.38 -5.85
C ILE A 189 11.30 13.52 -5.27
N SER A 190 11.55 12.84 -4.15
CA SER A 190 12.88 12.72 -3.56
C SER A 190 13.14 11.27 -3.18
N PHE A 191 14.38 10.83 -3.35
CA PHE A 191 14.85 9.49 -3.03
C PHE A 191 15.81 9.56 -1.85
N SER A 192 15.81 8.52 -1.02
CA SER A 192 16.89 8.24 -0.08
C SER A 192 18.21 8.06 -0.82
N ALA A 193 19.35 8.22 -0.16
CA ALA A 193 20.65 8.19 -0.83
C ALA A 193 20.96 6.80 -1.40
N ASP A 194 20.49 5.76 -0.74
CA ASP A 194 20.55 4.37 -1.20
C ASP A 194 19.52 4.00 -2.30
N GLY A 195 18.53 4.88 -2.56
CA GLY A 195 17.45 4.66 -3.51
C GLY A 195 16.37 3.64 -3.08
N ARG A 196 16.40 3.10 -1.85
CA ARG A 196 15.38 2.17 -1.33
C ARG A 196 14.04 2.83 -1.07
N HIS A 197 14.06 4.10 -0.63
CA HIS A 197 12.88 4.84 -0.23
C HIS A 197 12.64 6.04 -1.13
N GLN A 198 11.36 6.39 -1.30
CA GLN A 198 10.96 7.55 -2.10
C GLN A 198 9.80 8.28 -1.43
N VAL A 199 9.91 9.59 -1.40
CA VAL A 199 8.86 10.51 -0.96
C VAL A 199 8.29 11.20 -2.19
N VAL A 200 6.98 11.09 -2.35
CA VAL A 200 6.24 11.74 -3.44
C VAL A 200 5.25 12.72 -2.83
N ILE A 201 5.36 13.98 -3.21
CA ILE A 201 4.44 15.04 -2.78
C ILE A 201 3.71 15.56 -4.00
N LYS A 202 2.38 15.60 -3.91
CA LYS A 202 1.55 16.33 -4.87
C LYS A 202 0.96 17.56 -4.23
N GLN A 203 1.06 18.67 -4.94
CA GLN A 203 0.48 19.93 -4.53
C GLN A 203 -0.45 20.41 -5.63
N ASP A 204 -1.67 20.77 -5.25
CA ASP A 204 -2.56 21.51 -6.13
C ASP A 204 -2.35 23.00 -5.92
N LYS A 205 -1.79 23.69 -6.92
CA LYS A 205 -1.50 25.14 -6.83
C LYS A 205 -2.74 26.02 -6.72
N THR A 206 -3.91 25.51 -7.10
CA THR A 206 -5.16 26.29 -7.07
C THR A 206 -5.78 26.29 -5.68
N THR A 207 -5.69 25.17 -4.97
CA THR A 207 -6.28 25.00 -3.62
C THR A 207 -5.24 25.03 -2.50
N GLY A 208 -3.95 24.88 -2.82
CA GLY A 208 -2.86 24.66 -1.86
C GLY A 208 -2.92 23.31 -1.15
N LYS A 209 -3.87 22.43 -1.52
CA LYS A 209 -3.97 21.07 -0.99
C LYS A 209 -2.73 20.29 -1.35
N THR A 210 -2.06 19.75 -0.34
CA THR A 210 -0.83 18.97 -0.50
C THR A 210 -0.99 17.60 0.12
N VAL A 211 -0.52 16.58 -0.58
CA VAL A 211 -0.66 15.18 -0.19
C VAL A 211 0.69 14.48 -0.29
N LEU A 212 1.07 13.79 0.79
CA LEU A 212 2.17 12.84 0.85
C LEU A 212 1.68 11.49 0.31
N CYS A 213 2.46 10.89 -0.59
CA CYS A 213 2.10 9.65 -1.26
C CYS A 213 3.19 8.61 -1.11
N ARG A 214 2.75 7.35 -0.98
CA ARG A 214 3.64 6.19 -1.04
C ARG A 214 3.59 5.56 -2.42
N SER A 215 4.75 5.18 -2.94
CA SER A 215 4.87 4.47 -4.21
C SER A 215 5.46 3.08 -3.93
N ARG A 216 4.70 2.04 -4.30
CA ARG A 216 5.04 0.61 -4.08
C ARG A 216 5.26 -0.14 -5.39
N TYR A 217 4.77 0.40 -6.52
CA TYR A 217 4.78 -0.28 -7.83
C TYR A 217 5.33 0.62 -8.96
N GLY A 218 6.48 1.26 -8.73
CA GLY A 218 7.18 2.08 -9.73
C GLY A 218 6.38 3.32 -10.16
N LEU A 219 5.64 3.23 -11.26
CA LEU A 219 4.86 4.34 -11.86
C LEU A 219 3.55 4.65 -11.12
N TYR A 220 3.17 3.84 -10.14
CA TYR A 220 1.92 3.96 -9.41
C TYR A 220 2.13 4.32 -7.94
N ARG A 221 1.26 5.19 -7.43
CA ARG A 221 1.24 5.67 -6.06
C ARG A 221 -0.14 5.47 -5.43
N ARG A 222 -0.19 5.58 -4.10
CA ARG A 222 -1.41 5.76 -3.32
C ARG A 222 -1.23 6.95 -2.38
N GLU A 223 -2.30 7.72 -2.17
CA GLU A 223 -2.30 8.78 -1.16
C GLU A 223 -2.08 8.14 0.22
N LYS A 224 -1.22 8.77 1.03
CA LYS A 224 -0.90 8.31 2.38
C LYS A 224 -1.48 9.28 3.39
N ASP A 225 -0.94 10.50 3.41
CA ASP A 225 -1.31 11.52 4.39
C ASP A 225 -1.60 12.84 3.66
N THR A 226 -2.70 13.51 4.03
CA THR A 226 -2.98 14.87 3.57
C THR A 226 -2.37 15.85 4.56
N PHE A 227 -1.80 16.94 4.07
CA PHE A 227 -1.21 17.95 4.93
C PHE A 227 -2.34 18.64 5.71
N PRO A 228 -2.22 18.80 7.03
CA PRO A 228 -3.28 19.40 7.85
C PRO A 228 -3.53 20.86 7.50
N TYR A 229 -2.52 21.54 6.96
CA TYR A 229 -2.60 22.95 6.58
C TYR A 229 -2.31 23.16 5.09
N THR A 230 -2.92 24.21 4.53
CA THR A 230 -2.75 24.61 3.13
C THR A 230 -1.33 25.10 2.88
N VAL A 231 -0.63 24.51 1.91
CA VAL A 231 0.77 24.82 1.63
C VAL A 231 0.90 25.97 0.65
N GLU A 232 1.66 26.99 1.04
CA GLU A 232 2.08 28.09 0.19
C GLU A 232 3.49 27.83 -0.39
N GLY A 233 3.59 27.81 -1.72
CA GLY A 233 4.89 27.67 -2.39
C GLY A 233 5.50 26.26 -2.32
N PRO A 234 6.82 26.13 -2.59
CA PRO A 234 7.49 24.84 -2.62
C PRO A 234 7.77 24.31 -1.20
N VAL A 235 7.75 22.98 -1.06
CA VAL A 235 8.14 22.27 0.16
C VAL A 235 9.64 21.99 0.19
N LYS A 236 10.24 21.99 1.39
CA LYS A 236 11.62 21.53 1.63
C LYS A 236 11.60 20.06 2.01
N LEU A 237 12.34 19.24 1.25
CA LEU A 237 12.57 17.82 1.54
C LEU A 237 13.98 17.63 2.08
N GLN A 238 14.11 16.94 3.22
CA GLN A 238 15.39 16.66 3.84
C GLN A 238 15.38 15.26 4.45
N TRP A 239 16.17 14.35 3.90
CA TRP A 239 16.41 13.03 4.50
C TRP A 239 17.32 13.20 5.72
N LEU A 240 16.83 12.76 6.88
CA LEU A 240 17.57 12.75 8.15
C LEU A 240 18.27 11.40 8.35
N ALA A 241 17.61 10.32 7.94
CA ALA A 241 18.17 8.98 7.77
C ALA A 241 17.74 8.44 6.38
N GLU A 242 18.25 7.28 5.95
CA GLU A 242 17.82 6.66 4.68
C GLU A 242 16.31 6.37 4.63
N ASP A 243 15.67 6.25 5.79
CA ASP A 243 14.27 5.86 5.94
C ASP A 243 13.43 6.88 6.75
N VAL A 244 13.99 8.06 7.02
CA VAL A 244 13.29 9.19 7.66
C VAL A 244 13.50 10.46 6.84
N CYS A 245 12.42 10.96 6.25
CA CYS A 245 12.43 12.19 5.46
C CYS A 245 11.56 13.27 6.11
N ALA A 246 12.19 14.36 6.54
CA ALA A 246 11.52 15.55 7.02
C ALA A 246 11.02 16.42 5.86
N ILE A 247 9.75 16.80 5.92
CA ILE A 247 9.06 17.60 4.91
C ILE A 247 8.62 18.90 5.58
N THR A 248 9.37 19.98 5.34
CA THR A 248 9.05 21.29 5.92
C THR A 248 8.32 22.15 4.90
N TYR A 249 7.28 22.83 5.33
CA TYR A 249 6.44 23.65 4.47
C TYR A 249 5.94 24.89 5.18
N GLN A 250 5.55 25.89 4.40
CA GLN A 250 5.00 27.14 4.89
C GLN A 250 3.52 27.24 4.52
N THR A 251 2.73 27.84 5.39
CA THR A 251 1.29 28.10 5.23
C THR A 251 1.04 29.56 4.89
N LEU A 252 -0.21 29.91 4.53
CA LEU A 252 -0.60 31.25 4.09
C LEU A 252 -0.38 32.35 5.15
N ASP A 253 -0.41 32.00 6.43
CA ASP A 253 -0.11 32.87 7.57
C ASP A 253 1.40 32.99 7.86
N ARG A 254 2.23 32.37 7.01
CA ARG A 254 3.69 32.30 7.09
C ARG A 254 4.25 31.44 8.22
N SER A 255 3.43 30.71 8.98
CA SER A 255 3.96 29.73 9.93
C SER A 255 4.65 28.58 9.20
N VAL A 256 5.63 27.99 9.87
CA VAL A 256 6.41 26.87 9.35
C VAL A 256 5.92 25.60 10.03
N HIS A 257 5.51 24.64 9.22
CA HIS A 257 5.03 23.34 9.66
C HIS A 257 5.90 22.24 9.10
N GLN A 258 5.76 21.04 9.67
CA GLN A 258 6.52 19.88 9.25
C GLN A 258 5.64 18.63 9.24
N MET A 259 5.88 17.78 8.24
CA MET A 259 5.39 16.41 8.15
C MET A 259 6.63 15.52 8.06
N ILE A 260 6.63 14.33 8.68
CA ILE A 260 7.77 13.41 8.61
C ILE A 260 7.32 12.10 7.98
N ALA A 261 7.98 11.71 6.90
CA ALA A 261 7.77 10.44 6.23
C ALA A 261 8.76 9.41 6.77
N THR A 262 8.24 8.43 7.50
CA THR A 262 9.02 7.30 8.04
C THR A 262 8.73 6.01 7.26
N PHE A 263 9.77 5.19 7.12
CA PHE A 263 9.74 3.92 6.39
C PHE A 263 10.35 2.80 7.23
N GLY A 264 9.55 1.81 7.63
CA GLY A 264 10.05 0.69 8.44
C GLY A 264 9.99 0.97 9.93
N ASP A 265 10.79 0.20 10.68
CA ASP A 265 10.79 0.14 12.13
C ASP A 265 12.20 -0.25 12.65
N ARG A 266 12.48 -0.04 13.94
CA ARG A 266 13.72 -0.48 14.62
C ARG A 266 13.49 -1.66 15.58
N GLY A 267 12.22 -1.99 15.84
CA GLY A 267 11.79 -3.14 16.64
C GLY A 267 11.41 -4.36 15.80
N ASP A 268 10.91 -5.40 16.47
CA ASP A 268 10.29 -6.56 15.81
C ASP A 268 8.95 -6.11 15.16
N PRO A 269 8.49 -6.70 14.02
CA PRO A 269 7.32 -6.22 13.26
C PRO A 269 5.96 -6.18 13.99
N ILE A 270 5.95 -6.48 15.29
CA ILE A 270 4.78 -6.86 16.09
C ILE A 270 4.61 -5.94 17.32
N SER A 271 5.63 -5.21 17.79
CA SER A 271 5.53 -4.29 18.94
C SER A 271 5.47 -2.81 18.52
N TYR A 272 4.37 -2.12 18.86
CA TYR A 272 4.28 -0.66 18.69
C TYR A 272 5.05 0.02 19.82
N HIS A 273 6.37 0.17 19.64
CA HIS A 273 7.17 0.92 20.58
C HIS A 273 7.00 2.44 20.35
N ASN A 274 6.86 3.20 21.43
CA ASN A 274 6.85 4.66 21.38
C ASN A 274 8.30 5.16 21.29
N MET A 275 8.64 5.93 20.25
CA MET A 275 9.98 6.51 20.09
C MET A 275 10.39 7.30 21.34
N ALA A 276 9.48 8.03 21.98
CA ALA A 276 9.75 8.77 23.21
C ALA A 276 10.29 7.87 24.33
N SER A 277 9.73 6.68 24.48
CA SER A 277 10.21 5.67 25.44
C SER A 277 11.54 5.08 25.01
N ALA A 278 11.73 4.83 23.70
CA ALA A 278 12.93 4.20 23.16
C ALA A 278 14.20 5.05 23.35
N ILE A 279 14.05 6.37 23.35
CA ILE A 279 15.18 7.30 23.45
C ILE A 279 15.54 7.68 24.89
N GLN A 280 14.89 7.12 25.92
CA GLN A 280 15.18 7.46 27.32
C GLN A 280 16.66 7.36 27.66
N GLY A 281 17.22 8.39 28.30
CA GLY A 281 18.61 8.46 28.72
C GLY A 281 19.29 9.76 28.29
N GLU A 282 20.61 9.82 28.52
CA GLU A 282 21.41 10.98 28.17
C GLU A 282 22.17 10.76 26.86
N TRP A 283 22.07 11.73 25.97
CA TRP A 283 22.74 11.72 24.67
C TRP A 283 23.62 12.94 24.52
N SER A 284 24.85 12.72 24.05
CA SER A 284 25.79 13.80 23.73
C SER A 284 26.16 13.76 22.26
N LEU A 285 26.62 14.88 21.72
CA LEU A 285 27.06 14.94 20.34
C LEU A 285 28.20 13.94 20.04
N MET A 286 28.17 13.30 18.87
CA MET A 286 29.17 12.32 18.43
C MET A 286 30.56 12.92 18.23
N GLU A 287 30.65 14.19 17.84
CA GLU A 287 31.92 14.88 17.63
C GLU A 287 32.46 15.43 18.96
N THR A 288 33.64 14.98 19.36
CA THR A 288 34.32 15.27 20.64
C THR A 288 34.68 16.75 20.89
N ASN A 289 34.25 17.69 20.04
CA ASN A 289 34.64 19.10 20.11
C ASN A 289 33.55 20.13 19.76
N ALA A 290 32.27 19.74 19.70
CA ALA A 290 31.20 20.68 19.35
C ALA A 290 30.25 20.97 20.54
N ALA A 291 30.46 22.15 21.12
CA ALA A 291 29.50 23.04 21.77
C ALA A 291 28.37 22.37 22.58
N GLY A 292 28.65 21.92 23.80
CA GLY A 292 27.69 21.83 24.92
C GLY A 292 26.36 21.09 24.72
N TRP A 293 26.13 20.48 23.56
CA TRP A 293 24.85 19.91 23.16
C TRP A 293 24.61 18.61 23.92
N LYS A 294 23.54 18.59 24.69
CA LYS A 294 23.05 17.44 25.43
C LYS A 294 21.56 17.29 25.21
N ILE A 295 21.11 16.06 24.99
CA ILE A 295 19.70 15.70 25.02
C ILE A 295 19.49 14.79 26.22
N VAL A 296 18.56 15.15 27.08
CA VAL A 296 18.12 14.29 28.18
C VAL A 296 16.66 13.96 27.91
N ALA A 297 16.38 12.68 27.67
CA ALA A 297 15.02 12.17 27.58
C ALA A 297 14.73 11.39 28.87
N ASP A 298 13.80 11.89 29.67
CA ASP A 298 13.45 11.30 30.96
C ASP A 298 11.93 11.14 31.11
N ARG A 299 11.42 10.98 32.34
CA ARG A 299 9.98 10.78 32.57
C ARG A 299 9.15 12.04 32.35
N THR A 300 9.76 13.22 32.43
CA THR A 300 9.06 14.51 32.35
C THR A 300 9.00 15.04 30.92
N GLY A 301 9.95 14.65 30.08
CA GLY A 301 9.95 15.00 28.67
C GLY A 301 11.32 14.88 28.02
N ILE A 302 11.53 15.75 27.03
CA ILE A 302 12.76 15.84 26.24
C ILE A 302 13.37 17.22 26.47
N HIS A 303 14.56 17.22 27.05
CA HIS A 303 15.32 18.41 27.43
C HIS A 303 16.49 18.59 26.47
N LEU A 304 16.54 19.73 25.79
CA LEU A 304 17.61 20.13 24.90
C LEU A 304 18.46 21.19 25.59
N GLU A 305 19.74 20.92 25.77
CA GLU A 305 20.70 21.86 26.33
C GLU A 305 21.85 22.08 25.35
N ASN A 306 22.27 23.32 25.19
CA ASN A 306 23.55 23.69 24.59
C ASN A 306 23.95 25.04 25.12
N GLY A 307 24.76 25.10 26.18
CA GLY A 307 25.54 26.24 26.70
C GLY A 307 24.86 27.63 26.85
N THR A 308 24.17 28.09 25.82
CA THR A 308 23.33 29.27 25.67
C THR A 308 21.83 28.97 25.49
N LEU A 309 21.45 27.74 25.16
CA LEU A 309 20.08 27.29 24.87
C LEU A 309 19.69 26.21 25.88
N GLN A 310 18.53 26.39 26.51
CA GLN A 310 17.88 25.38 27.34
C GLN A 310 16.40 25.37 26.96
N GLU A 311 15.94 24.27 26.39
CA GLU A 311 14.56 24.09 25.96
C GLU A 311 14.02 22.76 26.45
N ASP A 312 12.89 22.82 27.15
CA ASP A 312 12.21 21.65 27.68
C ASP A 312 10.91 21.44 26.90
N TYR A 313 10.67 20.19 26.49
CA TYR A 313 9.48 19.78 25.76
C TYR A 313 8.80 18.66 26.53
N ALA A 314 7.57 18.89 26.99
CA ALA A 314 6.74 17.82 27.55
C ALA A 314 6.41 16.80 26.45
N TYR A 315 6.07 15.56 26.84
CA TYR A 315 5.68 14.55 25.85
C TYR A 315 4.41 14.92 25.07
N ASP A 316 3.50 15.70 25.67
CA ASP A 316 2.32 16.24 24.99
C ASP A 316 2.69 17.22 23.85
N ASP A 317 3.86 17.86 23.95
CA ASP A 317 4.41 18.75 22.93
C ASP A 317 5.27 18.01 21.89
N ALA A 318 5.48 16.70 22.06
CA ALA A 318 6.25 15.87 21.15
C ALA A 318 5.31 15.05 20.24
N VAL A 319 5.16 15.47 18.99
CA VAL A 319 4.27 14.82 18.03
C VAL A 319 4.98 13.64 17.35
N PRO A 320 4.50 12.39 17.52
CA PRO A 320 5.14 11.23 16.91
C PRO A 320 4.81 11.05 15.44
N PHE A 321 5.78 10.57 14.68
CA PHE A 321 5.66 10.23 13.26
C PHE A 321 6.10 8.78 13.02
N GLY A 322 5.20 7.86 13.29
CA GLY A 322 5.52 6.43 13.34
C GLY A 322 6.46 6.13 14.51
N THR A 323 7.28 5.10 14.38
CA THR A 323 8.19 4.65 15.45
C THR A 323 9.61 5.24 15.35
N LEU A 324 9.88 6.05 14.31
CA LEU A 324 11.23 6.48 13.96
C LEU A 324 11.52 7.97 14.17
N ALA A 325 10.48 8.81 14.33
CA ALA A 325 10.67 10.25 14.42
C ALA A 325 9.66 10.94 15.37
N LEU A 326 10.11 12.04 15.98
CA LEU A 326 9.31 12.97 16.78
C LEU A 326 9.51 14.40 16.25
N ALA A 327 8.45 15.20 16.23
CA ALA A 327 8.54 16.64 16.08
C ALA A 327 8.32 17.30 17.45
N LEU A 328 9.30 18.07 17.93
CA LEU A 328 9.19 18.83 19.17
C LEU A 328 8.55 20.17 18.86
N CYS A 329 7.35 20.39 19.40
CA CYS A 329 6.54 21.56 19.13
C CYS A 329 6.56 22.54 20.29
N ARG A 330 6.41 23.83 20.00
CA ARG A 330 6.14 24.87 20.99
C ARG A 330 4.95 25.67 20.50
N ASP A 331 3.93 25.81 21.34
CA ASP A 331 2.65 26.44 20.99
C ASP A 331 2.03 25.80 19.72
N GLY A 332 2.17 24.48 19.58
CA GLY A 332 1.68 23.72 18.41
C GLY A 332 2.50 23.87 17.12
N LEU A 333 3.63 24.58 17.15
CA LEU A 333 4.52 24.75 15.98
C LEU A 333 5.84 23.99 16.14
N PRO A 334 6.27 23.22 15.14
CA PRO A 334 7.47 22.39 15.23
C PRO A 334 8.75 23.24 15.24
N GLN A 335 9.57 23.06 16.26
CA GLN A 335 10.88 23.72 16.43
C GLN A 335 12.03 22.80 16.05
N TRP A 336 11.92 21.53 16.43
CA TRP A 336 12.96 20.52 16.21
C TRP A 336 12.37 19.20 15.70
N THR A 337 13.17 18.46 14.95
CA THR A 337 12.90 17.09 14.56
C THR A 337 13.91 16.18 15.23
N LEU A 338 13.44 15.13 15.89
CA LEU A 338 14.23 14.00 16.34
C LEU A 338 13.97 12.80 15.44
N ALA A 339 15.01 12.08 15.07
CA ALA A 339 14.92 10.86 14.27
C ALA A 339 15.94 9.81 14.73
N LEU A 340 15.57 8.53 14.63
CA LEU A 340 16.47 7.41 14.88
C LEU A 340 17.32 7.12 13.63
N SER A 341 18.63 6.93 13.79
CA SER A 341 19.48 6.47 12.68
C SER A 341 19.14 5.03 12.27
N GLU A 342 19.50 4.65 11.05
CA GLU A 342 19.23 3.30 10.53
C GLU A 342 20.10 2.22 11.19
N GLU A 343 21.27 2.57 11.71
CA GLU A 343 22.20 1.57 12.25
C GLU A 343 21.81 1.02 13.62
N GLY A 344 20.86 1.67 14.32
CA GLY A 344 20.46 1.25 15.64
C GLY A 344 19.39 0.17 15.65
N THR A 345 19.28 -0.50 16.78
CA THR A 345 18.27 -1.53 17.03
C THR A 345 17.62 -1.29 18.39
N LEU A 346 16.44 -1.84 18.61
CA LEU A 346 15.93 -1.95 19.97
C LEU A 346 16.60 -3.11 20.71
N ASN A 347 16.79 -2.96 22.01
CA ASN A 347 17.15 -4.06 22.90
C ASN A 347 15.87 -4.75 23.44
N GLU A 348 16.03 -5.75 24.31
CA GLU A 348 14.91 -6.49 24.93
C GLU A 348 13.97 -5.62 25.79
N GLN A 349 14.34 -4.35 26.07
CA GLN A 349 13.53 -3.39 26.84
C GLN A 349 12.94 -2.29 25.95
N ASP A 350 12.89 -2.50 24.63
CA ASP A 350 12.46 -1.51 23.64
C ASP A 350 13.24 -0.19 23.67
N LEU A 351 14.45 -0.19 24.23
CA LEU A 351 15.35 0.96 24.23
C LEU A 351 16.22 0.96 22.97
N PHE A 352 16.35 2.12 22.34
CA PHE A 352 17.18 2.30 21.17
C PHE A 352 18.67 2.26 21.55
N VAL A 353 19.38 1.29 20.98
CA VAL A 353 20.78 1.00 21.22
C VAL A 353 21.55 0.88 19.92
N ASN A 354 22.89 1.00 19.98
CA ASN A 354 23.81 0.86 18.86
C ASN A 354 23.64 1.85 17.68
N GLY A 355 22.68 2.77 17.74
CA GLY A 355 22.46 3.83 16.75
C GLY A 355 22.74 5.23 17.30
N SER A 356 22.48 6.23 16.47
CA SER A 356 22.57 7.64 16.82
C SER A 356 21.19 8.31 16.77
N LEU A 357 21.00 9.30 17.63
CA LEU A 357 19.82 10.16 17.64
C LEU A 357 20.12 11.41 16.82
N ILE A 358 19.29 11.70 15.83
CA ILE A 358 19.49 12.79 14.89
C ILE A 358 18.55 13.94 15.26
N LEU A 359 19.11 15.07 15.68
CA LEU A 359 18.36 16.30 15.98
C LEU A 359 18.53 17.29 14.82
N CYS A 360 17.43 17.82 14.30
CA CYS A 360 17.46 18.79 13.20
C CYS A 360 16.54 19.99 13.48
N PRO A 361 17.04 21.24 13.40
CA PRO A 361 16.18 22.42 13.52
C PRO A 361 15.20 22.52 12.35
N VAL A 362 13.95 22.88 12.65
CA VAL A 362 12.88 23.04 11.66
C VAL A 362 12.93 24.44 11.06
N ALA A 363 13.26 24.53 9.78
CA ALA A 363 13.25 25.79 9.03
C ALA A 363 13.13 25.55 7.51
N MET A 364 12.60 26.52 6.78
CA MET A 364 12.55 26.48 5.31
C MET A 364 13.95 26.58 4.65
N LYS A 365 14.94 27.15 5.35
CA LYS A 365 16.34 27.15 4.90
C LYS A 365 16.99 25.78 5.17
N PRO A 366 18.06 25.42 4.45
CA PRO A 366 18.87 24.25 4.78
C PRO A 366 19.38 24.34 6.23
N THR A 367 19.18 23.26 6.99
CA THR A 367 19.62 23.12 8.38
C THR A 367 20.49 21.88 8.50
N ALA A 368 21.57 21.96 9.29
CA ALA A 368 22.48 20.85 9.49
C ALA A 368 21.93 19.93 10.60
N PRO A 369 21.76 18.61 10.35
CA PRO A 369 21.42 17.66 11.40
C PRO A 369 22.60 17.47 12.35
N LEU A 370 22.28 17.25 13.62
CA LEU A 370 23.23 17.00 14.71
C LEU A 370 23.04 15.55 15.17
N ASN A 371 24.13 14.78 15.17
CA ASN A 371 24.09 13.36 15.55
C ASN A 371 24.57 13.18 16.99
N PHE A 372 23.76 12.49 17.78
CA PHE A 372 24.00 12.24 19.19
C PHE A 372 24.18 10.75 19.45
N VAL A 373 25.07 10.42 20.38
CA VAL A 373 25.32 9.07 20.86
C VAL A 373 24.94 9.01 22.34
N ARG A 374 24.37 7.87 22.74
CA ARG A 374 24.02 7.61 24.13
C ARG A 374 25.28 7.61 25.00
N THR A 375 25.24 8.36 26.10
CA THR A 375 26.32 8.48 27.08
C THR A 375 25.95 7.91 28.45
N SER A 376 24.66 7.88 28.78
CA SER A 376 24.21 7.19 29.98
C SER A 376 24.37 5.68 29.82
N ALA A 377 24.63 4.99 30.92
CA ALA A 377 24.39 3.55 30.98
C ALA A 377 22.93 3.25 30.59
N LEU A 378 22.69 2.08 30.01
CA LEU A 378 21.32 1.61 29.82
C LEU A 378 20.66 1.55 31.20
N PRO A 379 19.41 2.01 31.34
CA PRO A 379 18.64 1.80 32.56
C PRO A 379 18.70 0.33 32.94
N ASP A 380 19.06 0.01 34.19
CA ASP A 380 19.11 -1.37 34.66
C ASP A 380 17.75 -2.05 34.43
N ALA A 381 17.77 -3.29 33.96
CA ALA A 381 16.60 -4.13 33.63
C ALA A 381 15.59 -4.31 34.79
N GLY A 382 15.87 -3.77 35.98
CA GLY A 382 15.00 -3.75 37.16
C GLY A 382 14.22 -2.44 37.37
N LEU A 383 14.31 -1.46 36.46
CA LEU A 383 13.66 -0.14 36.60
C LEU A 383 12.42 0.06 35.70
N PHE A 384 11.74 -1.04 35.35
CA PHE A 384 10.27 -1.06 35.35
C PHE A 384 9.75 -1.59 36.69
N GLN A 385 10.41 -1.18 37.77
CA GLN A 385 9.62 -0.51 38.77
C GLN A 385 8.87 0.63 38.08
N THR A 386 7.54 0.51 37.99
CA THR A 386 6.60 1.66 38.05
C THR A 386 7.29 2.75 38.87
N PRO A 387 7.27 4.04 38.50
CA PRO A 387 7.98 5.05 39.27
C PRO A 387 7.78 4.79 40.78
N ASP A 388 8.85 4.87 41.58
CA ASP A 388 8.69 5.46 42.91
C ASP A 388 8.26 6.90 42.60
N LEU A 389 6.98 7.04 42.21
CA LEU A 389 6.15 8.12 42.69
C LEU A 389 6.42 8.12 44.20
N PRO A 390 6.55 9.30 44.84
CA PRO A 390 6.50 9.32 46.30
C PRO A 390 5.36 8.38 46.67
N GLU A 391 5.62 7.31 47.45
CA GLU A 391 4.61 6.27 47.81
C GLU A 391 3.28 6.98 47.76
N GLU A 392 2.48 6.76 46.70
CA GLU A 392 1.24 7.50 46.59
C GLU A 392 0.50 6.96 47.80
N ASP A 393 0.44 7.80 48.83
CA ASP A 393 -0.30 7.47 50.01
C ASP A 393 -1.69 7.20 49.44
N GLU A 394 -2.20 5.98 49.54
CA GLU A 394 -3.54 5.67 49.02
C GLU A 394 -4.60 6.50 49.78
N THR A 395 -4.21 7.04 50.93
CA THR A 395 -5.03 7.82 51.85
C THR A 395 -5.70 9.04 51.21
N PRO A 396 -5.07 9.92 50.41
CA PRO A 396 -5.72 11.07 49.80
C PRO A 396 -6.78 10.68 48.74
N LEU A 397 -6.57 9.62 47.94
CA LEU A 397 -7.57 9.17 46.97
C LEU A 397 -8.76 8.51 47.68
N VAL A 398 -8.48 7.55 48.57
CA VAL A 398 -9.49 6.84 49.36
C VAL A 398 -10.29 7.82 50.23
N GLU A 399 -9.62 8.78 50.87
CA GLU A 399 -10.29 9.82 51.66
C GLU A 399 -11.07 10.78 50.77
N ALA A 400 -10.55 11.18 49.61
CA ALA A 400 -11.30 12.00 48.65
C ALA A 400 -12.56 11.29 48.15
N MET A 401 -12.51 9.98 47.90
CA MET A 401 -13.66 9.16 47.54
C MET A 401 -14.70 9.16 48.68
N ARG A 402 -14.28 8.94 49.93
CA ARG A 402 -15.17 9.00 51.11
C ARG A 402 -15.82 10.36 51.26
N GLN A 403 -15.03 11.44 51.18
CA GLN A 403 -15.54 12.82 51.28
C GLN A 403 -16.52 13.13 50.14
N THR A 404 -16.27 12.60 48.93
CA THR A 404 -17.17 12.76 47.78
C THR A 404 -18.52 12.11 48.05
N ILE A 405 -18.56 10.86 48.53
CA ILE A 405 -19.81 10.17 48.86
C ILE A 405 -20.56 10.86 50.01
N LEU A 406 -19.84 11.35 51.03
CA LEU A 406 -20.43 12.07 52.15
C LEU A 406 -21.05 13.42 51.72
N ALA A 407 -20.41 14.13 50.79
CA ALA A 407 -20.88 15.42 50.30
C ALA A 407 -21.99 15.28 49.24
N ASP A 408 -21.90 14.26 48.39
CA ASP A 408 -22.84 13.98 47.30
C ASP A 408 -23.04 12.45 47.11
N PRO A 409 -24.00 11.86 47.85
CA PRO A 409 -24.33 10.43 47.73
C PRO A 409 -24.87 10.01 46.36
N THR A 410 -25.26 10.96 45.51
CA THR A 410 -25.75 10.68 44.15
C THR A 410 -24.65 10.68 43.10
N LEU A 411 -23.43 11.11 43.47
CA LEU A 411 -22.27 11.25 42.58
C LEU A 411 -22.59 12.07 41.31
N SER A 412 -23.28 13.19 41.50
CA SER A 412 -23.66 14.13 40.43
C SER A 412 -22.62 15.22 40.19
N GLN A 413 -21.71 15.43 41.15
CA GLN A 413 -20.59 16.38 41.07
C GLN A 413 -19.32 15.75 40.44
N PRO A 414 -18.34 16.57 40.01
CA PRO A 414 -17.05 16.05 39.52
C PRO A 414 -16.36 15.13 40.54
N LEU A 415 -15.86 14.00 40.06
CA LEU A 415 -15.22 12.98 40.88
C LEU A 415 -13.74 13.31 41.13
N PRO A 416 -13.12 12.74 42.18
CA PRO A 416 -11.68 12.78 42.36
C PRO A 416 -10.93 12.21 41.14
N ASN A 417 -9.75 12.76 40.83
CA ASN A 417 -8.89 12.20 39.79
C ASN A 417 -8.57 10.73 40.09
N GLY A 418 -8.80 9.85 39.12
CA GLY A 418 -8.60 8.40 39.26
C GLY A 418 -9.83 7.61 39.73
N ALA A 419 -10.92 8.28 40.13
CA ALA A 419 -12.19 7.64 40.46
C ALA A 419 -13.19 7.67 39.28
N MET A 420 -14.07 6.69 39.23
CA MET A 420 -15.13 6.55 38.24
C MET A 420 -16.47 6.19 38.90
N LYS A 421 -17.57 6.65 38.32
CA LYS A 421 -18.93 6.33 38.76
C LYS A 421 -19.47 5.17 37.93
N LEU A 422 -19.93 4.13 38.61
CA LEU A 422 -20.67 3.01 38.03
C LEU A 422 -22.16 3.19 38.36
N ASP A 423 -22.98 3.40 37.34
CA ASP A 423 -24.44 3.55 37.47
C ASP A 423 -25.11 2.18 37.59
N THR A 424 -25.05 1.59 38.79
CA THR A 424 -25.59 0.25 39.09
C THR A 424 -26.06 0.15 40.53
N ALA A 425 -27.10 -0.64 40.76
CA ALA A 425 -27.57 -0.98 42.10
C ALA A 425 -26.97 -2.29 42.62
N SER A 426 -26.23 -3.01 41.78
CA SER A 426 -25.62 -4.29 42.10
C SER A 426 -24.54 -4.15 43.18
N THR A 427 -24.43 -5.17 44.03
CA THR A 427 -23.37 -5.33 45.02
C THR A 427 -22.42 -6.47 44.67
N ASP A 428 -22.65 -7.15 43.54
CA ASP A 428 -21.84 -8.29 43.10
C ASP A 428 -20.43 -7.83 42.68
N PRO A 429 -19.37 -8.27 43.38
CA PRO A 429 -18.00 -7.90 43.05
C PRO A 429 -17.60 -8.27 41.62
N LEU A 430 -18.13 -9.37 41.06
CA LEU A 430 -17.84 -9.78 39.68
C LEU A 430 -18.38 -8.74 38.69
N TRP A 431 -19.67 -8.41 38.80
CA TRP A 431 -20.32 -7.40 37.95
C TRP A 431 -19.68 -6.01 38.09
N LEU A 432 -19.41 -5.57 39.32
CA LEU A 432 -18.78 -4.27 39.57
C LEU A 432 -17.37 -4.18 38.99
N SER A 433 -16.60 -5.27 39.10
CA SER A 433 -15.27 -5.37 38.51
C SER A 433 -15.31 -5.28 36.99
N LEU A 434 -16.27 -5.96 36.37
CA LEU A 434 -16.49 -5.92 34.93
C LEU A 434 -16.82 -4.51 34.44
N LEU A 435 -17.75 -3.82 35.10
CA LEU A 435 -18.13 -2.45 34.74
C LEU A 435 -16.94 -1.48 34.88
N ALA A 436 -16.19 -1.57 35.98
CA ALA A 436 -15.05 -0.69 36.25
C ALA A 436 -13.92 -0.85 35.22
N LEU A 437 -13.51 -2.10 34.94
CA LEU A 437 -12.43 -2.37 34.00
C LEU A 437 -12.82 -2.00 32.57
N ARG A 438 -14.08 -2.23 32.19
CA ARG A 438 -14.60 -1.79 30.89
C ARG A 438 -14.56 -0.28 30.74
N GLN A 439 -15.09 0.47 31.70
CA GLN A 439 -15.13 1.95 31.61
C GLN A 439 -13.72 2.53 31.52
N ARG A 440 -12.74 1.92 32.23
CA ARG A 440 -11.32 2.24 32.09
C ARG A 440 -10.86 2.04 30.64
N ASP A 441 -11.06 0.85 30.09
CA ASP A 441 -10.54 0.50 28.76
C ASP A 441 -11.21 1.28 27.62
N GLU A 442 -12.49 1.65 27.78
CA GLU A 442 -13.17 2.59 26.89
C GLU A 442 -12.50 3.98 26.86
N GLY A 443 -11.90 4.40 27.98
CA GLY A 443 -11.10 5.62 28.06
C GLY A 443 -9.73 5.53 27.36
N TYR A 444 -9.21 4.32 27.14
CA TYR A 444 -7.92 4.06 26.51
C TYR A 444 -8.03 3.55 25.07
N ARG A 445 -9.18 3.72 24.40
CA ARG A 445 -9.36 3.28 23.01
C ARG A 445 -8.30 3.90 22.08
N VAL A 446 -7.41 3.05 21.56
CA VAL A 446 -6.40 3.43 20.56
C VAL A 446 -6.89 3.03 19.16
N ASN A 447 -6.44 3.75 18.12
CA ASN A 447 -6.85 3.55 16.74
C ASN A 447 -6.74 2.08 16.28
N GLY A 448 -7.90 1.45 16.08
CA GLY A 448 -8.08 0.14 15.47
C GLY A 448 -7.95 -1.08 16.38
N VAL A 449 -7.31 -1.02 17.55
CA VAL A 449 -7.05 -2.23 18.35
C VAL A 449 -8.28 -2.67 19.14
N ASP A 450 -8.71 -3.90 18.88
CA ASP A 450 -9.79 -4.57 19.59
C ASP A 450 -9.26 -5.21 20.87
N ILE A 451 -9.88 -4.93 22.01
CA ILE A 451 -9.49 -5.50 23.30
C ILE A 451 -10.63 -6.34 23.83
N ARG A 452 -10.36 -7.64 24.04
CA ARG A 452 -11.24 -8.55 24.78
C ARG A 452 -10.62 -8.80 26.14
N VAL A 453 -11.41 -8.70 27.19
CA VAL A 453 -10.96 -8.98 28.56
C VAL A 453 -11.93 -9.95 29.18
N GLU A 454 -11.42 -11.09 29.65
CA GLU A 454 -12.13 -12.08 30.46
C GLU A 454 -11.61 -12.04 31.89
N LEU A 455 -12.50 -11.95 32.87
CA LEU A 455 -12.19 -12.02 34.29
C LEU A 455 -11.94 -13.49 34.62
N ALA A 456 -10.69 -13.82 34.93
CA ALA A 456 -10.26 -15.16 35.33
C ALA A 456 -10.61 -15.47 36.79
N SER A 457 -10.53 -14.48 37.68
CA SER A 457 -10.95 -14.61 39.07
C SER A 457 -11.20 -13.25 39.70
N VAL A 458 -12.15 -13.19 40.63
CA VAL A 458 -12.44 -12.01 41.45
C VAL A 458 -12.35 -12.41 42.91
N GLN A 459 -11.56 -11.67 43.69
CA GLN A 459 -11.36 -11.95 45.11
C GLN A 459 -11.53 -10.67 45.93
N VAL A 460 -12.45 -10.67 46.88
CA VAL A 460 -12.54 -9.60 47.88
C VAL A 460 -11.41 -9.77 48.89
N LEU A 461 -10.49 -8.82 48.93
CA LEU A 461 -9.31 -8.85 49.81
C LEU A 461 -9.56 -8.23 51.19
N ALA A 462 -10.40 -7.18 51.24
CA ALA A 462 -10.68 -6.44 52.46
C ALA A 462 -12.01 -5.68 52.38
N GLY A 463 -12.62 -5.40 53.53
CA GLY A 463 -13.78 -4.52 53.65
C GLY A 463 -15.14 -5.21 53.66
N THR A 464 -16.18 -4.44 53.31
CA THR A 464 -17.59 -4.87 53.31
C THR A 464 -18.27 -4.41 52.02
N ASP A 465 -19.48 -4.87 51.72
CA ASP A 465 -20.25 -4.44 50.53
C ASP A 465 -20.42 -2.91 50.39
N ALA A 466 -20.24 -2.14 51.47
CA ALA A 466 -20.29 -0.68 51.44
C ALA A 466 -18.96 -0.03 51.01
N ASP A 467 -17.82 -0.66 51.31
CA ASP A 467 -16.47 -0.19 51.02
C ASP A 467 -15.54 -1.41 51.02
N GLN A 468 -15.10 -1.84 49.84
CA GLN A 468 -14.33 -3.06 49.64
C GLN A 468 -13.16 -2.88 48.68
N LEU A 469 -12.12 -3.69 48.90
CA LEU A 469 -11.00 -3.86 48.00
C LEU A 469 -11.11 -5.23 47.32
N VAL A 470 -11.04 -5.23 45.99
CA VAL A 470 -11.18 -6.43 45.17
C VAL A 470 -9.94 -6.61 44.30
N GLU A 471 -9.36 -7.81 44.30
CA GLU A 471 -8.37 -8.23 43.31
C GLU A 471 -9.07 -8.94 42.14
N VAL A 472 -8.72 -8.53 40.93
CA VAL A 472 -9.28 -9.09 39.70
C VAL A 472 -8.14 -9.58 38.83
N LYS A 473 -8.15 -10.85 38.48
CA LYS A 473 -7.23 -11.41 37.48
C LYS A 473 -7.97 -11.51 36.16
N THR A 474 -7.31 -11.14 35.08
CA THR A 474 -7.89 -11.14 33.74
C THR A 474 -7.04 -11.93 32.76
N ASN A 475 -7.70 -12.52 31.77
CA ASN A 475 -7.12 -12.96 30.51
C ASN A 475 -7.53 -11.93 29.45
N GLU A 476 -6.56 -11.36 28.74
CA GLU A 476 -6.79 -10.26 27.81
C GLU A 476 -6.24 -10.60 26.44
N TRP A 477 -6.97 -10.21 25.40
CA TRP A 477 -6.56 -10.34 24.02
C TRP A 477 -6.63 -8.99 23.34
N ALA A 478 -5.48 -8.48 22.92
CA ALA A 478 -5.40 -7.26 22.11
C ALA A 478 -5.19 -7.66 20.65
N VAL A 479 -6.18 -7.41 19.80
CA VAL A 479 -6.15 -7.77 18.39
C VAL A 479 -6.12 -6.52 17.52
N SER A 480 -4.99 -6.34 16.85
CA SER A 480 -4.87 -5.37 15.78
C SER A 480 -5.60 -5.86 14.52
N PRO A 481 -6.40 -5.00 13.87
CA PRO A 481 -7.22 -5.31 12.70
C PRO A 481 -6.41 -5.61 11.43
N GLY A 482 -5.10 -5.37 11.47
CA GLY A 482 -4.22 -5.47 10.33
C GLY A 482 -4.32 -4.24 9.40
N ASN A 483 -3.17 -3.66 9.06
CA ASN A 483 -3.06 -2.51 8.17
C ASN A 483 -2.25 -2.86 6.90
N GLN A 484 -2.50 -2.14 5.81
CA GLN A 484 -1.69 -2.20 4.57
C GLN A 484 -1.54 -3.59 3.91
N GLY A 485 -2.52 -4.48 4.09
CA GLY A 485 -2.49 -5.82 3.48
C GLY A 485 -1.83 -6.90 4.34
N ALA A 486 -1.61 -6.67 5.64
CA ALA A 486 -1.38 -7.70 6.66
C ALA A 486 -2.69 -8.03 7.40
N GLY A 487 -3.00 -9.32 7.58
CA GLY A 487 -4.23 -9.75 8.26
C GLY A 487 -4.23 -9.38 9.75
N PRO A 488 -5.34 -9.64 10.48
CA PRO A 488 -5.40 -9.35 11.90
C PRO A 488 -4.29 -10.07 12.67
N SER A 489 -3.72 -9.40 13.66
CA SER A 489 -2.66 -9.91 14.52
C SER A 489 -2.93 -9.48 15.94
N GLY A 490 -2.73 -10.37 16.91
CA GLY A 490 -2.96 -10.02 18.31
C GLY A 490 -2.14 -10.86 19.26
N GLU A 491 -2.11 -10.41 20.50
CA GLU A 491 -1.44 -11.05 21.63
C GLU A 491 -2.44 -11.32 22.74
N ALA A 492 -2.16 -12.38 23.49
CA ALA A 492 -2.90 -12.73 24.70
C ALA A 492 -1.99 -12.57 25.91
N PHE A 493 -2.47 -11.94 26.97
CA PHE A 493 -1.70 -11.72 28.20
C PHE A 493 -2.63 -11.72 29.42
N THR A 494 -2.05 -11.86 30.62
CA THR A 494 -2.83 -11.87 31.86
C THR A 494 -2.49 -10.64 32.69
N MET A 495 -3.50 -9.96 33.23
CA MET A 495 -3.30 -8.83 34.13
C MET A 495 -3.88 -9.12 35.52
N THR A 496 -3.41 -8.37 36.50
CA THR A 496 -3.97 -8.37 37.86
C THR A 496 -4.21 -6.93 38.27
N TYR A 497 -5.44 -6.65 38.65
CA TYR A 497 -5.92 -5.34 39.06
C TYR A 497 -6.38 -5.38 40.51
N LYS A 498 -6.23 -4.25 41.19
CA LYS A 498 -6.87 -4.00 42.47
C LYS A 498 -7.86 -2.86 42.29
N LEU A 499 -9.10 -3.07 42.70
CA LEU A 499 -10.19 -2.11 42.60
C LEU A 499 -10.72 -1.78 43.99
N ARG A 500 -10.81 -0.48 44.28
CA ARG A 500 -11.56 0.02 45.43
C ARG A 500 -12.98 0.34 45.00
N LEU A 501 -13.97 -0.26 45.66
CA LEU A 501 -15.38 -0.11 45.35
C LEU A 501 -16.11 0.44 46.58
N MET A 502 -16.66 1.64 46.48
CA MET A 502 -17.41 2.30 47.55
C MET A 502 -18.85 2.55 47.14
N ARG A 503 -19.80 2.06 47.92
CA ARG A 503 -21.22 2.19 47.63
C ARG A 503 -21.71 3.61 47.92
N ALA A 504 -22.44 4.18 46.95
CA ALA A 504 -23.19 5.41 47.07
C ALA A 504 -24.72 5.11 47.06
N GLU A 505 -25.58 6.12 46.93
CA GLU A 505 -27.04 5.92 47.05
C GLU A 505 -27.60 5.00 45.95
N ASN A 506 -27.32 5.33 44.68
CA ASN A 506 -27.79 4.58 43.49
C ASN A 506 -26.64 4.33 42.50
N ALA A 507 -25.40 4.26 43.00
CA ALA A 507 -24.20 4.10 42.19
C ALA A 507 -23.05 3.52 43.05
N VAL A 508 -21.98 3.11 42.39
CA VAL A 508 -20.73 2.73 43.03
C VAL A 508 -19.62 3.67 42.56
N LEU A 509 -18.86 4.22 43.50
CA LEU A 509 -17.63 4.95 43.23
C LEU A 509 -16.47 3.96 43.22
N ALA A 510 -15.89 3.73 42.04
CA ALA A 510 -14.80 2.80 41.82
C ALA A 510 -13.48 3.52 41.55
N ALA A 511 -12.35 2.93 41.94
CA ALA A 511 -11.02 3.41 41.58
C ALA A 511 -10.05 2.23 41.42
N LEU A 512 -9.14 2.34 40.46
CA LEU A 512 -8.05 1.37 40.30
C LEU A 512 -6.92 1.72 41.27
N MET A 513 -6.53 0.78 42.12
CA MET A 513 -5.43 0.97 43.05
C MET A 513 -4.09 0.71 42.33
N PRO A 514 -3.09 1.58 42.48
CA PRO A 514 -1.75 1.38 41.96
C PRO A 514 -1.17 0.01 42.35
N SER A 515 -0.42 -0.61 41.43
CA SER A 515 0.08 -1.98 41.58
C SER A 515 1.03 -2.21 42.77
N ARG A 516 1.52 -1.13 43.38
CA ARG A 516 2.45 -1.13 44.52
C ARG A 516 1.76 -0.93 45.87
N GLU A 517 0.50 -0.53 45.86
CA GLU A 517 -0.27 -0.23 47.06
C GLU A 517 -1.03 -1.47 47.54
N GLU A 518 -1.19 -1.57 48.87
CA GLU A 518 -1.97 -2.66 49.45
C GLU A 518 -3.47 -2.48 49.18
N GLY A 519 -3.96 -1.24 49.12
CA GLY A 519 -5.35 -0.85 48.85
C GLY A 519 -6.28 -0.93 50.06
N ILE A 520 -5.73 -1.25 51.24
CA ILE A 520 -6.49 -1.68 52.43
C ILE A 520 -6.76 -0.55 53.42
N SER A 521 -6.36 0.70 53.14
CA SER A 521 -6.54 1.83 54.05
C SER A 521 -7.99 1.96 54.54
N GLY A 522 -8.14 1.85 55.86
CA GLY A 522 -9.43 1.89 56.57
C GLY A 522 -10.34 0.67 56.36
N LEU A 523 -9.84 -0.46 55.85
CA LEU A 523 -10.56 -1.73 55.75
C LEU A 523 -9.95 -2.81 56.63
N GLU A 524 -10.79 -3.75 57.08
CA GLU A 524 -10.34 -5.00 57.69
C GLU A 524 -10.14 -6.06 56.59
N PRO A 525 -9.02 -6.79 56.57
CA PRO A 525 -8.80 -7.89 55.64
C PRO A 525 -9.86 -8.99 55.78
N VAL A 526 -10.22 -9.60 54.66
CA VAL A 526 -11.18 -10.71 54.63
C VAL A 526 -10.54 -11.91 53.94
N GLU A 527 -10.61 -13.09 54.57
CA GLU A 527 -10.15 -14.35 53.97
C GLU A 527 -11.28 -14.99 53.15
N LEU A 528 -11.65 -14.37 52.03
CA LEU A 528 -12.56 -14.98 51.05
C LEU A 528 -11.75 -15.70 49.97
N ASP A 529 -12.20 -16.91 49.60
CA ASP A 529 -11.65 -17.63 48.47
C ASP A 529 -11.95 -16.87 47.16
N PRO A 530 -11.04 -16.89 46.17
CA PRO A 530 -11.30 -16.29 44.88
C PRO A 530 -12.50 -16.95 44.20
N GLU A 531 -13.42 -16.13 43.72
CA GLU A 531 -14.53 -16.54 42.88
C GLU A 531 -14.04 -16.71 41.44
N PHE A 532 -14.35 -17.87 40.85
CA PHE A 532 -14.04 -18.18 39.46
C PHE A 532 -15.35 -18.18 38.67
N PRO A 533 -15.54 -17.24 37.75
CA PRO A 533 -16.74 -17.22 36.93
C PRO A 533 -16.85 -18.48 36.08
N THR A 534 -18.08 -18.94 35.85
CA THR A 534 -18.35 -20.14 35.06
C THR A 534 -18.46 -19.83 33.56
N GLU A 535 -18.20 -20.79 32.65
CA GLU A 535 -18.26 -20.61 31.18
C GLU A 535 -19.60 -20.06 30.64
N ALA A 536 -20.66 -20.03 31.46
CA ALA A 536 -21.98 -19.52 31.09
C ALA A 536 -22.20 -18.03 31.45
N GLU A 537 -21.27 -17.41 32.18
CA GLU A 537 -21.34 -16.02 32.62
C GLU A 537 -20.42 -15.17 31.70
N LEU A 538 -20.91 -14.04 31.19
CA LEU A 538 -20.17 -12.95 30.55
C LEU A 538 -19.29 -12.34 31.63
N ALA A 539 -18.32 -13.11 32.10
CA ALA A 539 -17.19 -12.60 32.84
C ALA A 539 -16.22 -11.91 31.89
N HIS A 540 -16.59 -11.68 30.63
CA HIS A 540 -15.78 -10.95 29.69
C HIS A 540 -16.53 -9.75 29.12
N TYR A 541 -15.77 -8.73 28.76
CA TYR A 541 -16.25 -7.60 27.99
C TYR A 541 -15.33 -7.39 26.79
N PHE A 542 -15.83 -6.60 25.87
CA PHE A 542 -15.12 -6.26 24.66
C PHE A 542 -15.16 -4.75 24.43
N VAL A 543 -13.99 -4.18 24.18
CA VAL A 543 -13.82 -2.80 23.78
C VAL A 543 -13.31 -2.78 22.35
N SER A 544 -14.18 -2.37 21.43
CA SER A 544 -13.81 -2.18 20.04
C SER A 544 -12.75 -1.10 19.90
N GLY A 545 -11.77 -1.32 19.04
CA GLY A 545 -10.86 -0.25 18.61
C GLY A 545 -11.63 0.90 17.96
N MET A 546 -11.04 2.10 17.93
CA MET A 546 -11.58 3.18 17.09
C MET A 546 -11.27 2.84 15.63
N TYR A 547 -12.27 2.29 14.94
CA TYR A 547 -12.15 1.83 13.57
C TYR A 547 -12.06 3.01 12.59
N ASP A 548 -10.85 3.45 12.23
CA ASP A 548 -10.64 4.26 11.02
C ASP A 548 -10.53 3.35 9.79
N THR A 549 -11.62 3.25 9.04
CA THR A 549 -11.69 2.43 7.82
C THR A 549 -10.77 2.90 6.69
N THR A 550 -10.13 4.08 6.82
CA THR A 550 -9.27 4.68 5.79
C THR A 550 -7.97 3.88 5.55
N TYR A 551 -7.48 3.11 6.53
CA TYR A 551 -6.14 2.50 6.51
C TYR A 551 -6.09 0.96 6.65
N MET A 552 -7.25 0.31 6.78
CA MET A 552 -7.36 -1.12 7.10
C MET A 552 -7.02 -2.06 5.92
N TYR A 553 -6.84 -3.33 6.25
CA TYR A 553 -6.66 -4.45 5.31
C TYR A 553 -7.65 -4.43 4.12
N ILE A 554 -7.15 -4.65 2.90
CA ILE A 554 -7.94 -4.60 1.66
C ILE A 554 -8.94 -5.79 1.60
N ASN A 555 -10.19 -5.54 1.20
CA ASN A 555 -11.32 -6.50 1.09
C ASN A 555 -11.86 -7.02 2.45
N ARG A 556 -11.77 -6.21 3.50
CA ARG A 556 -12.33 -6.50 4.82
C ARG A 556 -13.66 -5.76 5.01
N ARG A 557 -14.69 -6.45 5.51
CA ARG A 557 -15.93 -5.83 6.00
C ARG A 557 -15.64 -5.08 7.29
N SER A 558 -16.28 -3.93 7.53
CA SER A 558 -16.29 -3.33 8.87
C SER A 558 -17.18 -4.14 9.83
N PRO A 559 -16.99 -4.03 11.17
CA PRO A 559 -17.91 -4.62 12.14
C PRO A 559 -19.38 -4.23 11.88
N ALA A 560 -19.64 -2.98 11.53
CA ALA A 560 -20.97 -2.49 11.18
C ALA A 560 -21.54 -3.15 9.90
N GLN A 561 -20.71 -3.39 8.89
CA GLN A 561 -21.13 -4.13 7.69
C GLN A 561 -21.43 -5.60 8.02
N ALA A 562 -20.63 -6.23 8.88
CA ALA A 562 -20.88 -7.59 9.33
C ALA A 562 -22.15 -7.70 10.19
N MET A 563 -22.41 -6.71 11.06
CA MET A 563 -23.65 -6.57 11.81
C MET A 563 -24.85 -6.50 10.86
N GLN A 564 -24.79 -5.65 9.84
CA GLN A 564 -25.88 -5.51 8.87
C GLN A 564 -26.18 -6.84 8.15
N ILE A 565 -25.15 -7.62 7.79
CA ILE A 565 -25.34 -8.95 7.18
C ILE A 565 -26.10 -9.88 8.13
N LEU A 566 -25.75 -9.92 9.41
CA LEU A 566 -26.48 -10.74 10.39
C LEU A 566 -27.93 -10.30 10.52
N LEU A 567 -28.18 -8.98 10.53
CA LEU A 567 -29.54 -8.45 10.57
C LEU A 567 -30.35 -8.84 9.33
N ASP A 568 -29.75 -8.78 8.14
CA ASP A 568 -30.42 -9.10 6.87
C ASP A 568 -30.63 -10.61 6.66
N GLU A 569 -29.76 -11.46 7.22
CA GLU A 569 -29.79 -12.92 7.01
C GLU A 569 -30.45 -13.67 8.18
N ALA A 570 -29.90 -13.52 9.38
CA ALA A 570 -30.31 -14.29 10.56
C ALA A 570 -31.48 -13.64 11.33
N PHE A 571 -31.61 -12.31 11.25
CA PHE A 571 -32.60 -11.55 12.01
C PHE A 571 -33.57 -10.73 11.15
N ALA A 572 -33.74 -11.09 9.87
CA ALA A 572 -34.51 -10.31 8.88
C ALA A 572 -35.98 -10.04 9.27
N GLN A 573 -36.53 -10.83 10.20
CA GLN A 573 -37.91 -10.71 10.68
C GLN A 573 -38.05 -9.80 11.91
N LYS A 574 -36.94 -9.28 12.46
CA LYS A 574 -36.93 -8.39 13.62
C LYS A 574 -36.68 -6.94 13.17
N GLU A 575 -37.43 -6.00 13.74
CA GLU A 575 -37.15 -4.57 13.56
C GLU A 575 -36.01 -4.17 14.50
N ALA A 576 -34.78 -4.23 13.98
CA ALA A 576 -33.58 -3.91 14.75
C ALA A 576 -33.29 -2.40 14.80
N VAL A 577 -32.88 -1.88 15.96
CA VAL A 577 -32.39 -0.50 16.14
C VAL A 577 -30.88 -0.55 16.38
N LEU A 578 -30.11 -0.01 15.42
CA LEU A 578 -28.64 0.04 15.48
C LEU A 578 -28.12 1.21 16.31
N SER A 579 -26.99 1.00 16.99
CA SER A 579 -26.18 2.08 17.59
C SER A 579 -25.50 2.95 16.52
N ASP A 580 -25.06 4.16 16.91
CA ASP A 580 -24.41 5.12 15.99
C ASP A 580 -23.13 4.57 15.34
N ASP A 581 -22.40 3.69 16.04
CA ASP A 581 -21.20 3.01 15.52
C ASP A 581 -21.50 1.72 14.75
N GLY A 582 -22.78 1.29 14.71
CA GLY A 582 -23.24 0.07 14.06
C GLY A 582 -22.75 -1.23 14.69
N GLN A 583 -22.23 -1.18 15.92
CA GLN A 583 -21.66 -2.35 16.60
C GLN A 583 -22.63 -3.03 17.58
N GLN A 584 -23.77 -2.41 17.84
CA GLN A 584 -24.82 -2.94 18.71
C GLN A 584 -26.17 -2.81 17.99
N ALA A 585 -27.03 -3.79 18.17
CA ALA A 585 -28.39 -3.75 17.66
C ALA A 585 -29.38 -4.23 18.72
N LEU A 586 -30.35 -3.38 19.07
CA LEU A 586 -31.51 -3.77 19.86
C LEU A 586 -32.50 -4.50 18.95
N LEU A 587 -32.78 -5.76 19.26
CA LEU A 587 -33.64 -6.63 18.45
C LEU A 587 -35.07 -6.73 19.00
N GLU A 588 -35.23 -6.69 20.32
CA GLU A 588 -36.53 -6.73 21.00
C GLU A 588 -36.47 -5.91 22.29
N SER A 589 -37.57 -5.21 22.60
CA SER A 589 -37.78 -4.59 23.91
C SER A 589 -39.21 -4.92 24.35
N THR A 590 -39.35 -5.76 25.38
CA THR A 590 -40.64 -6.21 25.90
C THR A 590 -40.69 -6.01 27.40
N GLY A 591 -41.41 -4.98 27.86
CA GLY A 591 -41.46 -4.65 29.28
C GLY A 591 -40.09 -4.24 29.80
N ASP A 592 -39.57 -4.98 30.78
CA ASP A 592 -38.26 -4.77 31.40
C ASP A 592 -37.17 -5.69 30.83
N GLN A 593 -37.46 -6.41 29.74
CA GLN A 593 -36.48 -7.26 29.07
C GLN A 593 -36.12 -6.69 27.70
N SER A 594 -34.82 -6.71 27.39
CA SER A 594 -34.29 -6.34 26.09
C SER A 594 -33.39 -7.43 25.51
N LEU A 595 -33.40 -7.56 24.19
CA LEU A 595 -32.57 -8.51 23.45
C LEU A 595 -31.62 -7.74 22.54
N TRP A 596 -30.33 -7.97 22.71
CA TRP A 596 -29.25 -7.25 22.03
C TRP A 596 -28.39 -8.20 21.23
N LEU A 597 -27.97 -7.74 20.04
CA LEU A 597 -26.87 -8.33 19.29
C LEU A 597 -25.66 -7.40 19.41
N LEU A 598 -24.60 -7.89 20.03
CA LEU A 598 -23.40 -7.12 20.40
C LEU A 598 -22.20 -7.61 19.60
N TYR A 599 -21.44 -6.70 19.00
CA TYR A 599 -20.12 -7.03 18.44
C TYR A 599 -19.14 -7.41 19.55
N ASP A 600 -18.54 -8.59 19.46
CA ASP A 600 -17.66 -9.19 20.48
C ASP A 600 -16.26 -9.50 19.90
N GLY A 601 -15.81 -8.64 18.99
CA GLY A 601 -14.45 -8.62 18.48
C GLY A 601 -14.14 -9.59 17.35
N ILE A 602 -12.84 -9.66 17.02
CA ILE A 602 -12.28 -10.63 16.08
C ILE A 602 -12.07 -11.96 16.82
N ALA A 603 -12.55 -13.05 16.23
CA ALA A 603 -12.39 -14.40 16.76
C ALA A 603 -10.90 -14.82 16.81
N GLU A 604 -10.58 -15.81 17.64
CA GLU A 604 -9.20 -16.31 17.82
C GLU A 604 -8.56 -16.82 16.52
N ASP A 605 -9.38 -17.30 15.59
CA ASP A 605 -8.93 -17.74 14.26
C ASP A 605 -8.47 -16.58 13.37
N ARG A 606 -8.75 -15.34 13.75
CA ARG A 606 -8.40 -14.09 13.05
C ARG A 606 -9.06 -13.97 11.66
N LEU A 607 -10.06 -14.79 11.38
CA LEU A 607 -10.78 -14.86 10.11
C LEU A 607 -12.23 -14.40 10.23
N HIS A 608 -12.79 -14.44 11.45
CA HIS A 608 -14.19 -14.09 11.68
C HIS A 608 -14.35 -12.96 12.70
N TYR A 609 -15.40 -12.17 12.51
CA TYR A 609 -15.99 -11.35 13.56
C TYR A 609 -16.93 -12.21 14.38
N ARG A 610 -16.99 -11.96 15.68
CA ARG A 610 -17.91 -12.62 16.62
C ARG A 610 -18.96 -11.63 17.09
N PHE A 611 -20.18 -12.13 17.26
CA PHE A 611 -21.32 -11.38 17.75
C PHE A 611 -22.07 -12.22 18.78
N TRP A 612 -22.53 -11.57 19.85
CA TRP A 612 -23.22 -12.19 20.95
C TRP A 612 -24.67 -11.75 21.00
N LEU A 613 -25.57 -12.72 21.13
CA LEU A 613 -26.99 -12.48 21.33
C LEU A 613 -27.28 -12.57 22.83
N VAL A 614 -27.59 -11.43 23.44
CA VAL A 614 -27.72 -11.28 24.89
C VAL A 614 -29.11 -10.78 25.23
N ARG A 615 -29.82 -11.51 26.10
CA ARG A 615 -31.05 -11.03 26.72
C ARG A 615 -30.72 -10.47 28.09
N CYS A 616 -31.18 -9.27 28.41
CA CYS A 616 -30.99 -8.68 29.72
C CYS A 616 -32.30 -8.19 30.35
N GLU A 617 -32.35 -8.17 31.68
CA GLU A 617 -33.40 -7.52 32.47
C GLU A 617 -32.96 -6.07 32.72
N GLY A 618 -33.45 -5.15 31.89
CA GLY A 618 -33.06 -3.75 31.90
C GLY A 618 -33.16 -3.08 30.52
N PRO A 619 -32.94 -1.76 30.46
CA PRO A 619 -33.05 -0.98 29.24
C PRO A 619 -31.94 -1.29 28.24
N ASP A 620 -30.77 -1.71 28.72
CA ASP A 620 -29.64 -2.16 27.93
C ASP A 620 -28.78 -3.15 28.73
N TRP A 621 -27.72 -3.67 28.11
CA TRP A 621 -26.82 -4.62 28.74
C TRP A 621 -25.87 -4.01 29.79
N LEU A 622 -25.76 -2.68 29.85
CA LEU A 622 -24.97 -1.94 30.84
C LEU A 622 -25.74 -1.73 32.14
N HIS A 623 -27.05 -1.55 32.04
CA HIS A 623 -27.95 -1.22 33.15
C HIS A 623 -28.84 -2.41 33.53
N CYS A 624 -28.30 -3.64 33.43
CA CYS A 624 -29.01 -4.87 33.76
C CYS A 624 -28.62 -5.47 35.12
N ASP A 625 -27.73 -4.82 35.87
CA ASP A 625 -27.27 -5.25 37.21
C ASP A 625 -26.83 -6.74 37.27
N GLY A 626 -26.23 -7.26 36.20
CA GLY A 626 -25.78 -8.65 36.08
C GLY A 626 -26.89 -9.65 35.73
N GLN A 627 -28.13 -9.20 35.56
CA GLN A 627 -29.27 -10.03 35.18
C GLN A 627 -29.38 -10.13 33.65
N TRP A 628 -28.64 -11.06 33.07
CA TRP A 628 -28.67 -11.32 31.63
C TRP A 628 -28.41 -12.80 31.32
N GLN A 629 -28.73 -13.22 30.09
CA GLN A 629 -28.56 -14.57 29.58
C GLN A 629 -28.06 -14.52 28.13
N SER A 630 -27.02 -15.30 27.82
CA SER A 630 -26.60 -15.51 26.43
C SER A 630 -27.57 -16.47 25.73
N GLU A 631 -28.13 -16.04 24.59
CA GLU A 631 -29.02 -16.85 23.76
C GLU A 631 -28.31 -17.43 22.53
N GLY A 632 -27.08 -17.01 22.25
CA GLY A 632 -26.28 -17.57 21.16
C GLY A 632 -25.08 -16.71 20.76
N GLU A 633 -24.21 -17.32 19.97
CA GLU A 633 -23.04 -16.69 19.36
C GLU A 633 -23.12 -16.83 17.84
N TYR A 634 -22.75 -15.77 17.12
CA TYR A 634 -22.73 -15.71 15.67
C TYR A 634 -21.36 -15.27 15.18
N THR A 635 -20.93 -15.81 14.04
CA THR A 635 -19.67 -15.40 13.41
C THR A 635 -19.89 -15.00 11.95
N ILE A 636 -19.17 -13.97 11.51
CA ILE A 636 -19.19 -13.49 10.13
C ILE A 636 -17.76 -13.42 9.59
N PRO A 637 -17.48 -13.96 8.40
CA PRO A 637 -16.17 -13.84 7.79
C PRO A 637 -15.76 -12.37 7.63
N ILE A 638 -14.55 -12.06 8.07
CA ILE A 638 -13.95 -10.72 7.98
C ILE A 638 -13.77 -10.32 6.51
N ARG A 639 -13.45 -11.29 5.64
CA ARG A 639 -13.31 -11.08 4.20
C ARG A 639 -14.63 -11.34 3.49
N GLU A 640 -14.88 -10.59 2.42
CA GLU A 640 -15.84 -11.01 1.42
C GLU A 640 -15.36 -12.35 0.83
N ALA A 641 -16.25 -13.34 0.74
CA ALA A 641 -15.93 -14.56 0.02
C ALA A 641 -15.54 -14.16 -1.41
N GLU A 642 -14.32 -14.48 -1.85
CA GLU A 642 -14.09 -14.58 -3.29
C GLU A 642 -15.11 -15.60 -3.79
N ASP A 643 -15.92 -15.23 -4.78
CA ASP A 643 -16.69 -16.23 -5.53
C ASP A 643 -15.72 -17.37 -5.85
N GLU A 644 -15.93 -18.54 -5.23
CA GLU A 644 -15.23 -19.80 -5.54
C GLU A 644 -15.69 -20.28 -6.93
N ALA A 645 -15.43 -19.45 -7.93
CA ALA A 645 -15.67 -19.70 -9.33
C ALA A 645 -14.37 -19.45 -10.08
N GLN A 646 -13.39 -20.33 -9.85
CA GLN A 646 -12.53 -20.96 -10.87
C GLN A 646 -11.24 -21.50 -10.23
N SER A 647 -11.34 -22.73 -9.70
CA SER A 647 -10.24 -23.71 -9.78
C SER A 647 -10.24 -24.37 -11.14
#